data_AF-A0AAV9GDK2-F1
#
_entry.id   AF-A0AAV9GDK2-F1
#
_cell.length_a   1.000
_cell.length_b   1.000
_cell.length_c   1.000
_cell.angle_alpha   90.00
_cell.angle_beta   90.00
_cell.angle_gamma   90.00
#
_symmetry.space_group_name_H-M   'P 1'
#
loop_
_entity.id
_entity.type
_entity.pdbx_description
1 polymer ?
#
loop_
_entity_poly.entity_id
_entity_poly.type
_entity_poly.pdbx_seq_one_letter_code
_entity_poly.pdbx_strand_id
1 'polypeptide(L)'
;MATATTTAATTTPFQAVPYRLSTAEAENCIRNAGPVFRVVPGKSRLSPFTVSFTLRPPSHTSDDVDPTFGLAVFTEWQKAHGPSSRDCGDDLSLPNLSYSETKGIFTLDLSLSHCDEQSLRNALSTLAAEALQEATSRHLTEGGDERLHLTPSGNKYFCPPHPVPNAIIRGTCTCSPPSRNAFNAACARLNDIWNGVESLDDAFDDTRRRISAVLALRTRHHIILHPSGTDAEYTPLLIATLTAASLGCTGVVNVVTGLGEVGSNTPNAAAGTHFSEYVPLGSNSNLHLPTPTPSTLVRSDSSLPDGTTVLSLSARSPDGSLLPDFDTTVLNSIPPSDPTSKSDPFYIIHAVDGSKLGSRITTRHLVTTLQSRLGARSLTVLDACQGRTESEELDWYLSRGAVVLMTASKFYSAPGFCGMAIVPDSVAGVLKKEGIQIGEGLGGYLGQMQVPKALPGLRGALPGKPVNVGLLLRWACGVSEMERVARAGAAAREGIRRWVGGVREVMGGCGFLEVLEEREGEGGHASQLGGVNSIVPFKVFGAEGAPMKTAGLKKVHRLLTADGEGLLPGEASEEEREMVRLRCFIGQPVDMGGYAVLRFAIGAALAAELGEDPDFLETALREDRKVLDKIGVLLKYHEVL
;
A
#
# COMPACT_ATOMS: atom_id res chain seq x y z
N MET A 1 -66.50 -62.32 27.38
CA MET A 1 -67.45 -61.24 27.02
C MET A 1 -67.09 -60.03 27.86
N ALA A 2 -66.17 -59.19 27.36
CA ALA A 2 -66.43 -57.97 26.57
C ALA A 2 -66.58 -56.75 27.53
N THR A 3 -65.48 -56.22 28.07
CA THR A 3 -64.67 -55.05 27.59
C THR A 3 -65.46 -53.76 27.40
N ALA A 4 -65.26 -52.85 28.37
CA ALA A 4 -65.69 -51.46 28.35
C ALA A 4 -64.89 -50.64 27.32
N THR A 5 -65.58 -49.79 26.57
CA THR A 5 -65.02 -48.89 25.56
C THR A 5 -65.00 -47.47 26.11
N THR A 6 -63.80 -46.95 26.35
CA THR A 6 -63.53 -45.56 26.71
C THR A 6 -63.40 -44.75 25.42
N THR A 7 -64.26 -43.76 25.19
CA THR A 7 -64.16 -42.82 24.07
C THR A 7 -63.17 -41.71 24.42
N ALA A 8 -61.94 -41.83 23.91
CA ALA A 8 -60.95 -40.76 23.94
C ALA A 8 -61.22 -39.78 22.79
N ALA A 9 -61.46 -38.51 23.13
CA ALA A 9 -61.51 -37.40 22.19
C ALA A 9 -60.09 -37.11 21.67
N THR A 10 -59.88 -37.29 20.37
CA THR A 10 -58.68 -36.87 19.66
C THR A 10 -58.72 -35.35 19.46
N THR A 11 -58.10 -34.60 20.37
CA THR A 11 -57.64 -33.24 20.09
C THR A 11 -56.45 -33.32 19.15
N THR A 12 -56.66 -33.00 17.87
CA THR A 12 -55.58 -32.68 16.93
C THR A 12 -54.80 -31.48 17.47
N PRO A 13 -53.46 -31.52 17.55
CA PRO A 13 -52.70 -30.33 17.87
C PRO A 13 -52.89 -29.33 16.71
N PHE A 14 -53.23 -28.07 17.03
CA PHE A 14 -53.04 -26.97 16.10
C PHE A 14 -51.57 -26.98 15.67
N GLN A 15 -51.26 -27.43 14.45
CA GLN A 15 -49.98 -27.14 13.83
C GLN A 15 -49.91 -25.62 13.71
N ALA A 16 -48.98 -25.01 14.46
CA ALA A 16 -48.69 -23.59 14.34
C ALA A 16 -48.38 -23.30 12.87
N VAL A 17 -49.15 -22.40 12.25
CA VAL A 17 -48.80 -21.90 10.93
C VAL A 17 -47.40 -21.28 11.07
N PRO A 18 -46.41 -21.71 10.29
CA PRO A 18 -45.07 -21.19 10.40
C PRO A 18 -45.11 -19.67 10.17
N TYR A 19 -44.57 -18.93 11.13
CA TYR A 19 -44.49 -17.48 11.06
C TYR A 19 -43.76 -17.07 9.77
N ARG A 20 -44.42 -16.26 8.95
CA ARG A 20 -43.89 -15.77 7.68
C ARG A 20 -43.66 -14.28 7.82
N LEU A 21 -42.43 -13.84 7.55
CA LEU A 21 -42.07 -12.42 7.63
C LEU A 21 -42.95 -11.59 6.69
N SER A 22 -43.50 -10.48 7.21
CA SER A 22 -44.14 -9.48 6.36
C SER A 22 -43.09 -8.67 5.59
N THR A 23 -43.51 -8.01 4.50
CA THR A 23 -42.63 -7.10 3.77
C THR A 23 -42.13 -5.95 4.65
N ALA A 24 -42.97 -5.44 5.55
CA ALA A 24 -42.60 -4.39 6.50
C ALA A 24 -41.53 -4.86 7.50
N GLU A 25 -41.66 -6.09 8.02
CA GLU A 25 -40.64 -6.69 8.89
C GLU A 25 -39.32 -6.90 8.16
N ALA A 26 -39.37 -7.37 6.90
CA ALA A 26 -38.18 -7.58 6.09
C ALA A 26 -37.49 -6.25 5.76
N GLU A 27 -38.25 -5.22 5.39
CA GLU A 27 -37.73 -3.87 5.19
C GLU A 27 -37.08 -3.32 6.47
N ASN A 28 -37.69 -3.52 7.62
CA ASN A 28 -37.13 -3.11 8.90
C ASN A 28 -35.83 -3.88 9.21
N CYS A 29 -35.77 -5.18 8.94
CA CYS A 29 -34.55 -5.96 9.07
C CYS A 29 -33.43 -5.41 8.17
N ILE A 30 -33.73 -5.12 6.91
CA ILE A 30 -32.77 -4.56 5.96
C ILE A 30 -32.26 -3.19 6.42
N ARG A 31 -33.14 -2.29 6.87
CA ARG A 31 -32.75 -0.97 7.39
C ARG A 31 -31.83 -1.07 8.61
N ASN A 32 -32.06 -2.06 9.46
CA ASN A 32 -31.31 -2.25 10.70
C ASN A 32 -30.08 -3.18 10.55
N ALA A 33 -29.89 -3.80 9.38
CA ALA A 33 -28.78 -4.72 9.16
C ALA A 33 -27.43 -4.02 9.00
N GLY A 34 -27.43 -2.72 8.66
CA GLY A 34 -26.21 -1.94 8.63
C GLY A 34 -26.31 -0.70 7.74
N PRO A 35 -25.34 0.22 7.88
CA PRO A 35 -25.36 1.52 7.22
C PRO A 35 -25.14 1.44 5.71
N VAL A 36 -24.79 0.26 5.17
CA VAL A 36 -24.64 0.01 3.72
C VAL A 36 -25.99 -0.27 3.02
N PHE A 37 -27.02 -0.71 3.73
CA PHE A 37 -28.29 -1.12 3.10
C PHE A 37 -29.23 0.07 2.87
N ARG A 38 -29.84 0.13 1.68
CA ARG A 38 -30.89 1.11 1.37
C ARG A 38 -32.09 0.40 0.76
N VAL A 39 -33.19 0.34 1.50
CA VAL A 39 -34.47 -0.17 0.98
C VAL A 39 -34.93 0.74 -0.16
N VAL A 40 -35.31 0.16 -1.29
CA VAL A 40 -35.90 0.86 -2.43
C VAL A 40 -37.42 0.82 -2.27
N PRO A 41 -38.08 1.96 -2.03
CA PRO A 41 -39.54 2.01 -1.89
C PRO A 41 -40.22 1.48 -3.16
N GLY A 42 -41.22 0.63 -3.00
CA GLY A 42 -41.85 -0.11 -4.09
C GLY A 42 -42.36 0.78 -5.23
N LYS A 43 -41.80 0.59 -6.43
CA LYS A 43 -42.46 0.90 -7.72
C LYS A 43 -43.13 -0.32 -8.37
N SER A 44 -43.17 -1.46 -7.68
CA SER A 44 -43.69 -2.72 -8.21
C SER A 44 -45.12 -2.98 -7.71
N ARG A 45 -46.12 -2.73 -8.55
CA ARG A 45 -47.50 -3.22 -8.38
C ARG A 45 -47.64 -4.74 -8.62
N LEU A 46 -46.54 -5.51 -8.64
CA LEU A 46 -46.48 -6.84 -9.26
C LEU A 46 -46.30 -8.03 -8.29
N SER A 47 -45.88 -7.83 -7.03
CA SER A 47 -45.92 -8.91 -6.02
C SER A 47 -45.93 -8.34 -4.58
N PRO A 48 -46.91 -8.70 -3.72
CA PRO A 48 -46.97 -8.25 -2.33
C PRO A 48 -45.93 -8.92 -1.41
N PHE A 49 -45.07 -9.79 -1.96
CA PHE A 49 -44.11 -10.60 -1.19
C PHE A 49 -42.64 -10.30 -1.53
N THR A 50 -42.36 -9.24 -2.29
CA THR A 50 -40.98 -8.90 -2.68
C THR A 50 -40.50 -7.63 -2.01
N VAL A 51 -39.27 -7.65 -1.49
CA VAL A 51 -38.58 -6.45 -0.98
C VAL A 51 -37.35 -6.18 -1.83
N SER A 52 -37.13 -4.91 -2.20
CA SER A 52 -35.97 -4.50 -2.99
C SER A 52 -35.08 -3.57 -2.20
N PHE A 53 -33.77 -3.71 -2.37
CA PHE A 53 -32.78 -2.84 -1.73
C PHE A 53 -31.53 -2.69 -2.60
N THR A 54 -30.71 -1.70 -2.28
CA THR A 54 -29.38 -1.49 -2.87
C THR A 54 -28.32 -1.46 -1.76
N LEU A 55 -27.07 -1.66 -2.16
CA LEU A 55 -25.91 -1.46 -1.31
C LEU A 55 -25.28 -0.10 -1.64
N ARG A 56 -25.09 0.74 -0.63
CA ARG A 56 -24.48 2.06 -0.73
C ARG A 56 -23.46 2.26 0.39
N PRO A 57 -22.17 2.03 0.13
CA PRO A 57 -21.10 2.27 1.09
C PRO A 57 -21.15 3.71 1.63
N PRO A 58 -21.22 3.93 2.96
CA PRO A 58 -21.19 5.27 3.56
C PRO A 58 -19.94 6.09 3.23
N SER A 59 -18.85 5.41 2.86
CA SER A 59 -17.57 6.02 2.49
C SER A 59 -17.50 6.49 1.03
N HIS A 60 -18.51 6.19 0.20
CA HIS A 60 -18.59 6.71 -1.16
C HIS A 60 -19.28 8.09 -1.17
N THR A 61 -18.81 9.00 -2.01
CA THR A 61 -19.32 10.38 -2.09
C THR A 61 -20.54 10.54 -2.99
N SER A 62 -20.84 9.55 -3.84
CA SER A 62 -22.00 9.58 -4.75
C SER A 62 -23.24 8.96 -4.11
N ASP A 63 -24.39 9.62 -4.29
CA ASP A 63 -25.70 9.10 -3.91
C ASP A 63 -26.27 8.08 -4.92
N ASP A 64 -25.60 7.92 -6.06
CA ASP A 64 -26.01 6.99 -7.12
C ASP A 64 -25.77 5.52 -6.73
N VAL A 65 -26.59 4.64 -7.31
CA VAL A 65 -26.39 3.20 -7.20
C VAL A 65 -25.21 2.82 -8.08
N ASP A 66 -24.25 2.07 -7.53
CA ASP A 66 -23.14 1.48 -8.29
C ASP A 66 -23.46 0.00 -8.60
N PRO A 67 -23.89 -0.33 -9.84
CA PRO A 67 -24.26 -1.69 -10.17
C PRO A 67 -23.06 -2.64 -10.21
N THR A 68 -21.84 -2.13 -10.40
CA THR A 68 -20.63 -2.94 -10.39
C THR A 68 -20.27 -3.37 -8.96
N PHE A 69 -20.52 -2.49 -7.98
CA PHE A 69 -20.35 -2.81 -6.56
C PHE A 69 -21.32 -3.92 -6.13
N GLY A 70 -22.61 -3.75 -6.40
CA GLY A 70 -23.61 -4.75 -6.04
C GLY A 70 -23.35 -6.11 -6.69
N LEU A 71 -22.89 -6.13 -7.96
CA LEU A 71 -22.58 -7.37 -8.67
C LEU A 71 -21.39 -8.10 -8.03
N ALA A 72 -20.31 -7.38 -7.71
CA ALA A 72 -19.13 -7.96 -7.09
C ALA A 72 -19.48 -8.60 -5.74
N VAL A 73 -20.22 -7.86 -4.89
CA VAL A 73 -20.68 -8.35 -3.59
C VAL A 73 -21.56 -9.59 -3.73
N PHE A 74 -22.53 -9.56 -4.64
CA PHE A 74 -23.43 -10.70 -4.85
C PHE A 74 -22.69 -11.94 -5.36
N THR A 75 -21.72 -11.76 -6.27
CA THR A 75 -20.92 -12.84 -6.84
C THR A 75 -20.10 -13.55 -5.77
N GLU A 76 -19.39 -12.81 -4.90
CA GLU A 76 -18.63 -13.41 -3.80
C GLU A 76 -19.55 -14.07 -2.77
N TRP A 77 -20.66 -13.41 -2.43
CA TRP A 77 -21.64 -13.98 -1.51
C TRP A 77 -22.21 -15.32 -2.00
N GLN A 78 -22.49 -15.45 -3.30
CA GLN A 78 -22.95 -16.70 -3.93
C GLN A 78 -21.90 -17.81 -3.89
N LYS A 79 -20.61 -17.51 -4.04
CA LYS A 79 -19.55 -18.54 -3.95
C LYS A 79 -19.53 -19.21 -2.57
N ALA A 80 -19.81 -18.44 -1.51
CA ALA A 80 -19.83 -18.95 -0.14
C ALA A 80 -21.12 -19.72 0.23
N HIS A 81 -22.25 -19.41 -0.41
CA HIS A 81 -23.57 -19.92 -0.05
C HIS A 81 -24.20 -20.85 -1.11
N GLY A 82 -23.53 -21.08 -2.24
CA GLY A 82 -24.04 -21.86 -3.36
C GLY A 82 -25.00 -21.07 -4.26
N PRO A 83 -25.34 -21.63 -5.44
CA PRO A 83 -26.35 -21.02 -6.31
C PRO A 83 -27.70 -20.96 -5.58
N SER A 84 -28.47 -19.89 -5.81
CA SER A 84 -29.86 -19.79 -5.36
C SER A 84 -30.73 -20.77 -6.17
N SER A 85 -30.58 -22.08 -5.95
CA SER A 85 -31.45 -23.09 -6.55
C SER A 85 -32.74 -23.21 -5.74
N ARG A 86 -33.87 -23.20 -6.46
CA ARG A 86 -35.23 -23.35 -5.93
C ARG A 86 -35.50 -24.69 -5.22
N ASP A 87 -34.57 -25.64 -5.23
CA ASP A 87 -34.75 -27.02 -4.81
C ASP A 87 -33.60 -27.53 -3.92
N CYS A 88 -33.35 -26.89 -2.77
CA CYS A 88 -32.49 -27.45 -1.72
C CYS A 88 -33.36 -27.81 -0.52
N GLY A 89 -33.63 -29.11 -0.35
CA GLY A 89 -34.27 -29.67 0.83
C GLY A 89 -33.33 -29.60 2.05
N ASP A 90 -33.91 -29.16 3.16
CA ASP A 90 -33.49 -29.23 4.56
C ASP A 90 -32.09 -28.69 4.96
N ASP A 91 -32.14 -27.74 5.92
CA ASP A 91 -31.08 -27.04 6.67
C ASP A 91 -30.10 -26.15 5.86
N LEU A 92 -30.28 -24.82 6.00
CA LEU A 92 -29.50 -23.66 5.48
C LEU A 92 -30.06 -22.90 4.27
N SER A 93 -31.34 -23.03 3.92
CA SER A 93 -31.94 -22.28 2.80
C SER A 93 -32.20 -20.81 3.15
N LEU A 94 -31.24 -19.96 2.78
CA LEU A 94 -31.43 -18.51 2.65
C LEU A 94 -32.53 -18.17 1.60
N PRO A 95 -33.25 -17.06 1.77
CA PRO A 95 -34.40 -16.69 0.94
C PRO A 95 -33.98 -16.43 -0.51
N ASN A 96 -34.94 -16.50 -1.45
CA ASN A 96 -34.76 -16.25 -2.90
C ASN A 96 -34.22 -14.83 -3.19
N LEU A 97 -32.95 -14.59 -2.85
CA LEU A 97 -32.22 -13.36 -3.06
C LEU A 97 -31.62 -13.39 -4.45
N SER A 98 -31.94 -12.37 -5.24
CA SER A 98 -31.44 -12.20 -6.60
C SER A 98 -30.90 -10.79 -6.79
N TYR A 99 -29.98 -10.64 -7.75
CA TYR A 99 -29.41 -9.35 -8.12
C TYR A 99 -29.69 -9.02 -9.58
N SER A 100 -30.11 -7.79 -9.85
CA SER A 100 -30.31 -7.27 -11.21
C SER A 100 -29.19 -6.31 -11.57
N GLU A 101 -28.24 -6.77 -12.39
CA GLU A 101 -27.11 -5.96 -12.87
C GLU A 101 -27.55 -4.68 -13.56
N THR A 102 -28.59 -4.77 -14.41
CA THR A 102 -29.11 -3.62 -15.16
C THR A 102 -29.73 -2.55 -14.26
N LYS A 103 -30.24 -2.93 -13.08
CA LYS A 103 -30.89 -2.00 -12.14
C LYS A 103 -30.00 -1.66 -10.94
N GLY A 104 -28.96 -2.43 -10.67
CA GLY A 104 -28.17 -2.35 -9.44
C GLY A 104 -28.96 -2.71 -8.18
N ILE A 105 -29.98 -3.57 -8.29
CA ILE A 105 -30.96 -3.83 -7.21
C ILE A 105 -30.93 -5.29 -6.79
N PHE A 106 -30.90 -5.51 -5.48
CA PHE A 106 -31.17 -6.79 -4.84
C PHE A 106 -32.68 -6.96 -4.65
N THR A 107 -33.20 -8.15 -4.93
CA THR A 107 -34.60 -8.51 -4.71
C THR A 107 -34.68 -9.75 -3.84
N LEU A 108 -35.36 -9.58 -2.70
CA LEU A 108 -35.70 -10.63 -1.75
C LEU A 108 -37.14 -11.08 -2.01
N ASP A 109 -37.33 -12.33 -2.44
CA ASP A 109 -38.66 -12.90 -2.63
C ASP A 109 -39.06 -13.76 -1.41
N LEU A 110 -40.08 -13.28 -0.68
CA LEU A 110 -40.66 -13.91 0.50
C LEU A 110 -41.78 -14.92 0.13
N SER A 111 -41.96 -15.27 -1.16
CA SER A 111 -43.04 -16.13 -1.66
C SER A 111 -42.90 -17.62 -1.32
N LEU A 112 -41.69 -18.13 -1.09
CA LEU A 112 -41.39 -19.55 -0.85
C LEU A 112 -40.69 -19.76 0.51
N SER A 113 -41.17 -20.73 1.30
CA SER A 113 -40.58 -21.34 2.52
C SER A 113 -40.19 -20.42 3.70
N HIS A 114 -39.94 -21.03 4.86
CA HIS A 114 -39.78 -20.47 6.21
C HIS A 114 -38.62 -19.46 6.41
N CYS A 115 -38.65 -18.30 5.74
CA CYS A 115 -37.75 -17.21 6.06
C CYS A 115 -38.21 -16.52 7.35
N ASP A 116 -37.59 -16.90 8.47
CA ASP A 116 -37.74 -16.21 9.75
C ASP A 116 -36.77 -15.02 9.86
N GLU A 117 -36.99 -14.20 10.89
CA GLU A 117 -36.25 -12.95 11.09
C GLU A 117 -34.76 -13.21 11.31
N GLN A 118 -34.43 -14.27 12.05
CA GLN A 118 -33.06 -14.60 12.39
C GLN A 118 -32.27 -15.04 11.15
N SER A 119 -32.88 -15.86 10.31
CA SER A 119 -32.28 -16.32 9.05
C SER A 119 -32.04 -15.15 8.11
N LEU A 120 -32.98 -14.20 8.01
CA LEU A 120 -32.80 -12.97 7.24
C LEU A 120 -31.68 -12.08 7.82
N ARG A 121 -31.61 -11.92 9.15
CA ARG A 121 -30.53 -11.14 9.79
C ARG A 121 -29.16 -11.76 9.54
N ASN A 122 -29.03 -13.08 9.62
CA ASN A 122 -27.80 -13.79 9.28
C ASN A 122 -27.41 -13.61 7.80
N ALA A 123 -28.38 -13.68 6.89
CA ALA A 123 -28.20 -13.38 5.45
C ALA A 123 -27.61 -11.99 5.22
N LEU A 124 -28.25 -10.99 5.82
CA LEU A 124 -27.87 -9.60 5.63
C LEU A 124 -26.52 -9.32 6.30
N SER A 125 -26.22 -9.96 7.43
CA SER A 125 -24.92 -9.84 8.08
C SER A 125 -23.78 -10.39 7.20
N THR A 126 -23.97 -11.54 6.55
CA THR A 126 -22.95 -12.10 5.64
C THR A 126 -22.81 -11.25 4.38
N LEU A 127 -23.93 -10.76 3.82
CA LEU A 127 -23.90 -9.84 2.67
C LEU A 127 -23.24 -8.49 3.01
N ALA A 128 -23.43 -7.98 4.23
CA ALA A 128 -22.75 -6.78 4.73
C ALA A 128 -21.24 -7.00 4.86
N ALA A 129 -20.82 -8.19 5.32
CA ALA A 129 -19.40 -8.55 5.41
C ALA A 129 -18.74 -8.61 4.02
N GLU A 130 -19.43 -9.15 3.01
CA GLU A 130 -18.94 -9.11 1.63
C GLU A 130 -18.90 -7.68 1.08
N ALA A 131 -19.91 -6.86 1.37
CA ALA A 131 -19.91 -5.45 1.01
C ALA A 131 -18.74 -4.67 1.62
N LEU A 132 -18.39 -4.97 2.88
CA LEU A 132 -17.25 -4.36 3.57
C LEU A 132 -15.91 -4.75 2.94
N GLN A 133 -15.73 -6.03 2.59
CA GLN A 133 -14.52 -6.51 1.93
C GLN A 133 -14.35 -5.91 0.53
N GLU A 134 -15.44 -5.83 -0.24
CA GLU A 134 -15.42 -5.21 -1.57
C GLU A 134 -15.12 -3.70 -1.49
N ALA A 135 -15.75 -2.98 -0.57
CA ALA A 135 -15.50 -1.55 -0.38
C ALA A 135 -14.06 -1.27 0.07
N THR A 136 -13.53 -2.11 0.96
CA THR A 136 -12.13 -2.06 1.38
C THR A 136 -11.21 -2.24 0.17
N SER A 137 -11.44 -3.27 -0.64
CA SER A 137 -10.66 -3.55 -1.85
C SER A 137 -10.65 -2.37 -2.83
N ARG A 138 -11.80 -1.72 -3.05
CA ARG A 138 -11.90 -0.52 -3.91
C ARG A 138 -11.10 0.65 -3.34
N HIS A 139 -11.32 1.00 -2.07
CA HIS A 139 -10.59 2.10 -1.42
C HIS A 139 -9.08 1.89 -1.42
N LEU A 140 -8.58 0.66 -1.26
CA LEU A 140 -7.15 0.37 -1.32
C LEU A 140 -6.51 0.76 -2.68
N THR A 141 -7.31 0.95 -3.73
CA THR A 141 -6.88 1.40 -5.06
C THR A 141 -7.15 2.87 -5.37
N GLU A 142 -7.74 3.60 -4.43
CA GLU A 142 -8.06 5.03 -4.59
C GLU A 142 -7.02 5.93 -3.93
N GLY A 143 -7.02 7.22 -4.30
CA GLY A 143 -6.21 8.21 -3.60
C GLY A 143 -4.70 8.07 -3.81
N GLY A 144 -4.31 7.65 -5.01
CA GLY A 144 -2.93 7.62 -5.50
C GLY A 144 -2.89 8.06 -6.96
N ASP A 145 -1.85 7.67 -7.69
CA ASP A 145 -1.74 7.93 -9.13
C ASP A 145 -2.13 6.72 -9.99
N GLU A 146 -1.84 6.77 -11.30
CA GLU A 146 -2.21 5.73 -12.26
C GLU A 146 -1.67 4.34 -11.92
N ARG A 147 -0.64 4.26 -11.09
CA ARG A 147 -0.04 2.99 -10.69
C ARG A 147 -0.94 2.16 -9.78
N LEU A 148 -1.97 2.76 -9.16
CA LEU A 148 -3.02 2.04 -8.40
C LEU A 148 -4.15 1.52 -9.29
N HIS A 149 -4.34 2.06 -10.48
CA HIS A 149 -5.45 1.66 -11.36
C HIS A 149 -5.35 0.18 -11.70
N LEU A 150 -6.47 -0.52 -11.56
CA LEU A 150 -6.53 -1.96 -11.80
C LEU A 150 -6.74 -2.27 -13.28
N THR A 151 -6.03 -3.30 -13.72
CA THR A 151 -6.29 -4.06 -14.95
C THR A 151 -6.67 -5.49 -14.55
N PRO A 152 -7.08 -6.37 -15.49
CA PRO A 152 -7.34 -7.78 -15.17
C PRO A 152 -6.17 -8.51 -14.50
N SER A 153 -4.94 -8.04 -14.70
CA SER A 153 -3.73 -8.58 -14.06
C SER A 153 -3.32 -7.87 -12.76
N GLY A 154 -4.17 -6.98 -12.23
CA GLY A 154 -3.89 -6.17 -11.05
C GLY A 154 -3.41 -4.75 -11.40
N ASN A 155 -2.78 -4.09 -10.43
CA ASN A 155 -2.23 -2.74 -10.60
C ASN A 155 -0.94 -2.75 -11.46
N LYS A 156 -0.22 -1.62 -11.59
CA LYS A 156 1.04 -1.56 -12.38
C LYS A 156 2.17 -2.46 -11.82
N TYR A 157 1.99 -2.96 -10.61
CA TYR A 157 2.86 -3.93 -9.93
C TYR A 157 2.31 -5.36 -9.98
N PHE A 158 1.20 -5.58 -10.71
CA PHE A 158 0.43 -6.83 -10.79
C PHE A 158 -0.14 -7.30 -9.45
N CYS A 159 -0.21 -6.42 -8.45
CA CYS A 159 -0.75 -6.74 -7.14
C CYS A 159 -2.27 -6.47 -7.13
N PRO A 160 -3.12 -7.44 -6.74
CA PRO A 160 -4.51 -7.18 -6.42
C PRO A 160 -4.64 -6.45 -5.07
N PRO A 161 -5.80 -5.79 -4.82
CA PRO A 161 -6.05 -5.07 -3.57
C PRO A 161 -6.53 -5.97 -2.41
N HIS A 162 -6.46 -7.29 -2.56
CA HIS A 162 -6.90 -8.27 -1.57
C HIS A 162 -5.82 -9.35 -1.37
N PRO A 163 -5.88 -10.11 -0.25
CA PRO A 163 -4.96 -11.21 -0.01
C PRO A 163 -5.04 -12.28 -1.11
N VAL A 164 -3.89 -12.82 -1.54
CA VAL A 164 -3.82 -13.88 -2.55
C VAL A 164 -3.48 -15.20 -1.86
N PRO A 165 -4.44 -16.15 -1.75
CA PRO A 165 -4.18 -17.46 -1.14
C PRO A 165 -3.08 -18.22 -1.91
N ASN A 166 -2.26 -18.96 -1.18
CA ASN A 166 -1.19 -19.83 -1.72
C ASN A 166 -0.12 -19.11 -2.57
N ALA A 167 -0.06 -17.78 -2.53
CA ALA A 167 0.98 -17.02 -3.22
C ALA A 167 2.24 -16.87 -2.37
N ILE A 168 3.40 -16.88 -3.03
CA ILE A 168 4.69 -16.60 -2.38
C ILE A 168 5.03 -15.12 -2.56
N ILE A 169 5.18 -14.41 -1.44
CA ILE A 169 5.46 -12.97 -1.42
C ILE A 169 6.91 -12.70 -1.01
N ARG A 170 7.72 -12.20 -1.95
CA ARG A 170 9.09 -11.68 -1.77
C ARG A 170 9.30 -10.33 -2.48
N GLY A 171 8.21 -9.60 -2.74
CA GLY A 171 8.16 -8.35 -3.53
C GLY A 171 8.18 -7.05 -2.71
N THR A 172 8.37 -7.15 -1.40
CA THR A 172 8.24 -6.07 -0.40
C THR A 172 9.37 -5.02 -0.44
N CYS A 173 10.12 -4.95 -1.54
CA CYS A 173 11.01 -3.84 -1.89
C CYS A 173 10.42 -2.92 -2.99
N THR A 174 9.22 -3.24 -3.48
CA THR A 174 8.49 -2.49 -4.51
C THR A 174 7.02 -2.32 -4.14
N CYS A 175 6.27 -3.43 -4.09
CA CYS A 175 4.84 -3.51 -3.75
C CYS A 175 4.49 -4.99 -3.50
N SER A 176 3.50 -5.25 -2.66
CA SER A 176 2.93 -6.59 -2.47
C SER A 176 1.41 -6.53 -2.28
N PRO A 177 0.68 -7.62 -2.55
CA PRO A 177 -0.69 -7.76 -2.05
C PRO A 177 -0.69 -7.69 -0.50
N PRO A 178 -1.77 -7.20 0.12
CA PRO A 178 -1.87 -7.20 1.58
C PRO A 178 -1.91 -8.62 2.15
N SER A 179 -1.37 -8.81 3.35
CA SER A 179 -1.59 -10.04 4.12
C SER A 179 -3.06 -10.14 4.52
N ARG A 180 -3.53 -11.34 4.90
CA ARG A 180 -4.88 -11.53 5.46
C ARG A 180 -5.10 -10.68 6.71
N ASN A 181 -4.10 -10.64 7.60
CA ASN A 181 -4.13 -9.82 8.81
C ASN A 181 -4.26 -8.33 8.49
N ALA A 182 -3.44 -7.82 7.57
CA ALA A 182 -3.44 -6.42 7.16
C ALA A 182 -4.77 -6.01 6.53
N PHE A 183 -5.30 -6.84 5.62
CA PHE A 183 -6.59 -6.59 4.98
C PHE A 183 -7.74 -6.59 6.00
N ASN A 184 -7.75 -7.53 6.95
CA ASN A 184 -8.75 -7.55 8.02
C ASN A 184 -8.68 -6.29 8.90
N ALA A 185 -7.48 -5.75 9.17
CA ALA A 185 -7.33 -4.50 9.91
C ALA A 185 -7.93 -3.30 9.16
N ALA A 186 -7.77 -3.25 7.83
CA ALA A 186 -8.43 -2.25 7.00
C ALA A 186 -9.96 -2.40 7.00
N CYS A 187 -10.48 -3.63 6.87
CA CYS A 187 -11.92 -3.90 6.97
C CYS A 187 -12.49 -3.45 8.33
N ALA A 188 -11.82 -3.78 9.43
CA ALA A 188 -12.23 -3.38 10.77
C ALA A 188 -12.29 -1.86 10.91
N ARG A 189 -11.25 -1.15 10.45
CA ARG A 189 -11.23 0.32 10.45
C ARG A 189 -12.36 0.91 9.61
N LEU A 190 -12.61 0.39 8.43
CA LEU A 190 -13.71 0.86 7.57
C LEU A 190 -15.08 0.62 8.22
N ASN A 191 -15.24 -0.52 8.88
CA ASN A 191 -16.47 -0.85 9.62
C ASN A 191 -16.73 0.14 10.76
N ASP A 192 -15.72 0.51 11.53
CA ASP A 192 -15.85 1.49 12.62
C ASP A 192 -16.26 2.86 12.07
N ILE A 193 -15.71 3.27 10.93
CA ILE A 193 -16.08 4.50 10.23
C ILE A 193 -17.53 4.44 9.72
N TRP A 194 -17.93 3.33 9.08
CA TRP A 194 -19.29 3.15 8.56
C TRP A 194 -20.35 3.24 9.65
N ASN A 195 -20.05 2.70 10.84
CA ASN A 195 -20.97 2.69 11.97
C ASN A 195 -20.85 3.94 12.87
N GLY A 196 -19.99 4.90 12.51
CA GLY A 196 -19.80 6.14 13.28
C GLY A 196 -19.14 5.93 14.65
N VAL A 197 -18.48 4.78 14.86
CA VAL A 197 -17.69 4.48 16.07
C VAL A 197 -16.44 5.36 16.12
N GLU A 198 -15.84 5.60 14.95
CA GLU A 198 -14.64 6.44 14.80
C GLU A 198 -14.87 7.46 13.68
N SER A 199 -14.51 8.73 13.92
CA SER A 199 -14.50 9.75 12.87
C SER A 199 -13.27 9.60 11.97
N LEU A 200 -13.33 10.06 10.72
CA LEU A 200 -12.16 10.04 9.84
C LEU A 200 -10.97 10.79 10.44
N ASP A 201 -11.20 11.94 11.11
CA ASP A 201 -10.11 12.74 11.67
C ASP A 201 -9.43 12.03 12.83
N ASP A 202 -10.22 11.41 13.71
CA ASP A 202 -9.70 10.61 14.83
C ASP A 202 -8.93 9.39 14.33
N ALA A 203 -9.42 8.73 13.28
CA ALA A 203 -8.73 7.60 12.65
C ALA A 203 -7.36 7.98 12.09
N PHE A 204 -7.24 9.15 11.46
CA PHE A 204 -5.96 9.69 10.99
C PHE A 204 -5.01 10.01 12.14
N ASP A 205 -5.51 10.59 13.23
CA ASP A 205 -4.71 10.90 14.44
C ASP A 205 -4.28 9.64 15.19
N ASP A 206 -5.15 8.63 15.33
CA ASP A 206 -4.82 7.31 15.87
C ASP A 206 -3.71 6.64 15.04
N THR A 207 -3.82 6.66 13.72
CA THR A 207 -2.79 6.12 12.83
C THR A 207 -1.42 6.76 13.09
N ARG A 208 -1.33 8.09 13.18
CA ARG A 208 -0.06 8.77 13.51
C ARG A 208 0.49 8.35 14.87
N ARG A 209 -0.37 8.32 15.89
CA ARG A 209 0.02 7.91 17.25
C ARG A 209 0.58 6.49 17.26
N ARG A 210 -0.07 5.55 16.57
CA ARG A 210 0.38 4.15 16.47
C ARG A 210 1.71 4.04 15.71
N ILE A 211 1.88 4.76 14.60
CA ILE A 211 3.17 4.82 13.88
C ILE A 211 4.28 5.32 14.79
N SER A 212 4.09 6.47 15.45
CA SER A 212 5.07 7.04 16.38
C SER A 212 5.43 6.07 17.51
N ALA A 213 4.43 5.37 18.07
CA ALA A 213 4.64 4.40 19.14
C ALA A 213 5.46 3.19 18.67
N VAL A 214 5.14 2.64 17.49
CA VAL A 214 5.82 1.45 16.95
C VAL A 214 7.26 1.74 16.51
N LEU A 215 7.51 2.92 15.93
CA LEU A 215 8.87 3.33 15.57
C LEU A 215 9.73 3.68 16.78
N ALA A 216 9.13 3.85 17.97
CA ALA A 216 9.81 4.13 19.23
C ALA A 216 10.80 5.33 19.17
N LEU A 217 10.48 6.35 18.37
CA LEU A 217 11.36 7.50 18.14
C LEU A 217 11.43 8.40 19.40
N ARG A 218 12.65 8.74 19.82
CA ARG A 218 12.91 9.62 20.97
C ARG A 218 12.79 11.10 20.62
N THR A 219 13.16 11.46 19.39
CA THR A 219 13.12 12.83 18.91
C THR A 219 11.68 13.29 18.77
N ARG A 220 11.33 14.47 19.32
CA ARG A 220 9.99 15.04 19.12
C ARG A 220 9.74 15.33 17.64
N HIS A 221 8.63 14.84 17.12
CA HIS A 221 8.33 14.86 15.69
C HIS A 221 6.83 15.00 15.41
N HIS A 222 6.52 15.28 14.15
CA HIS A 222 5.18 15.30 13.57
C HIS A 222 5.15 14.36 12.36
N ILE A 223 4.05 13.64 12.16
CA ILE A 223 3.89 12.73 11.02
C ILE A 223 2.87 13.30 10.05
N ILE A 224 3.32 13.61 8.84
CA ILE A 224 2.45 13.97 7.71
C ILE A 224 2.32 12.74 6.83
N LEU A 225 1.09 12.26 6.63
CA LEU A 225 0.83 11.06 5.81
C LEU A 225 0.77 11.45 4.35
N HIS A 226 1.36 10.64 3.48
CA HIS A 226 1.44 10.89 2.05
C HIS A 226 1.02 9.67 1.25
N PRO A 227 0.45 9.85 0.05
CA PRO A 227 0.15 8.73 -0.82
C PRO A 227 1.40 7.92 -1.18
N SER A 228 2.57 8.51 -1.42
CA SER A 228 3.78 7.71 -1.65
C SER A 228 5.04 8.41 -1.12
N GLY A 229 6.19 7.71 -1.18
CA GLY A 229 7.48 8.34 -0.88
C GLY A 229 7.78 9.51 -1.82
N THR A 230 7.34 9.43 -3.09
CA THR A 230 7.47 10.53 -4.04
C THR A 230 6.56 11.70 -3.69
N ASP A 231 5.32 11.47 -3.25
CA ASP A 231 4.44 12.56 -2.78
C ASP A 231 5.02 13.22 -1.51
N ALA A 232 5.67 12.44 -0.66
CA ALA A 232 6.27 12.93 0.58
C ALA A 232 7.38 13.97 0.36
N GLU A 233 8.03 13.98 -0.82
CA GLU A 233 9.04 14.98 -1.22
C GLU A 233 8.54 16.42 -1.20
N TYR A 234 7.23 16.64 -1.37
CA TYR A 234 6.69 18.00 -1.27
C TYR A 234 6.80 18.57 0.15
N THR A 235 6.92 17.74 1.18
CA THR A 235 7.09 18.20 2.57
C THR A 235 8.43 18.87 2.81
N PRO A 236 9.60 18.22 2.59
CA PRO A 236 10.88 18.88 2.74
C PRO A 236 11.05 20.05 1.77
N LEU A 237 10.51 19.97 0.55
CA LEU A 237 10.53 21.10 -0.39
C LEU A 237 9.77 22.32 0.14
N LEU A 238 8.58 22.11 0.72
CA LEU A 238 7.80 23.19 1.33
C LEU A 238 8.54 23.80 2.53
N ILE A 239 9.09 22.97 3.42
CA ILE A 239 9.87 23.43 4.58
C ILE A 239 11.07 24.27 4.11
N ALA A 240 11.81 23.77 3.12
CA ALA A 240 12.98 24.45 2.57
C ALA A 240 12.60 25.79 1.93
N THR A 241 11.51 25.82 1.16
CA THR A 241 11.01 27.04 0.51
C THR A 241 10.63 28.12 1.53
N LEU A 242 9.84 27.75 2.54
CA LEU A 242 9.42 28.69 3.60
C LEU A 242 10.62 29.18 4.42
N THR A 243 11.58 28.28 4.68
CA THR A 243 12.81 28.62 5.42
C THR A 243 13.72 29.52 4.60
N ALA A 244 13.94 29.18 3.32
CA ALA A 244 14.72 29.98 2.36
C ALA A 244 14.18 31.41 2.27
N ALA A 245 12.86 31.57 2.13
CA ALA A 245 12.20 32.88 2.12
C ALA A 245 12.46 33.66 3.41
N SER A 246 12.39 32.99 4.57
CA SER A 246 12.65 33.64 5.87
C SER A 246 14.11 34.05 6.09
N LEU A 247 15.06 33.36 5.45
CA LEU A 247 16.48 33.65 5.51
C LEU A 247 16.94 34.62 4.41
N GLY A 248 16.07 34.94 3.44
CA GLY A 248 16.40 35.77 2.29
C GLY A 248 17.29 35.06 1.26
N CYS A 249 17.26 33.73 1.20
CA CYS A 249 17.97 32.94 0.19
C CYS A 249 17.39 33.17 -1.22
N THR A 250 18.22 33.01 -2.24
CA THR A 250 17.83 33.22 -3.66
C THR A 250 16.93 32.14 -4.24
N GLY A 251 16.86 30.98 -3.59
CA GLY A 251 16.08 29.82 -4.06
C GLY A 251 16.40 28.56 -3.26
N VAL A 252 16.03 27.40 -3.83
CA VAL A 252 16.29 26.08 -3.26
C VAL A 252 17.06 25.23 -4.26
N VAL A 253 18.17 24.61 -3.84
CA VAL A 253 18.88 23.58 -4.61
C VAL A 253 18.66 22.25 -3.93
N ASN A 254 17.95 21.34 -4.60
CA ASN A 254 17.69 19.99 -4.09
C ASN A 254 18.72 19.01 -4.67
N VAL A 255 19.60 18.50 -3.81
CA VAL A 255 20.64 17.54 -4.14
C VAL A 255 20.10 16.13 -3.90
N VAL A 256 19.59 15.53 -4.98
CA VAL A 256 19.04 14.17 -4.97
C VAL A 256 20.16 13.18 -5.24
N THR A 257 20.46 12.34 -4.25
CA THR A 257 21.49 11.30 -4.32
C THR A 257 20.89 9.95 -4.71
N GLY A 258 21.69 9.09 -5.36
CA GLY A 258 21.25 7.74 -5.74
C GLY A 258 20.30 7.71 -6.94
N LEU A 259 20.49 8.59 -7.93
CA LEU A 259 19.72 8.58 -9.17
C LEU A 259 19.67 7.17 -9.78
N GLY A 260 18.47 6.72 -10.18
CA GLY A 260 18.23 5.36 -10.69
C GLY A 260 17.90 4.34 -9.57
N GLU A 261 18.42 4.52 -8.37
CA GLU A 261 18.19 3.64 -7.22
C GLU A 261 17.14 4.16 -6.23
N VAL A 262 16.82 5.45 -6.25
CA VAL A 262 15.63 6.02 -5.56
C VAL A 262 14.38 5.91 -6.44
N GLY A 263 13.23 6.37 -5.94
CA GLY A 263 11.99 6.42 -6.72
C GLY A 263 12.19 7.18 -8.04
N SER A 264 11.72 6.65 -9.18
CA SER A 264 12.00 7.24 -10.50
C SER A 264 11.47 8.67 -10.67
N ASN A 265 10.44 9.02 -9.90
CA ASN A 265 9.81 10.34 -9.93
C ASN A 265 10.33 11.29 -8.83
N THR A 266 11.31 10.86 -8.02
CA THR A 266 11.90 11.68 -6.96
C THR A 266 12.46 13.00 -7.49
N PRO A 267 13.23 13.04 -8.60
CA PRO A 267 13.72 14.31 -9.12
C PRO A 267 12.62 15.30 -9.52
N ASN A 268 11.50 14.81 -10.06
CA ASN A 268 10.36 15.67 -10.43
C ASN A 268 9.67 16.25 -9.18
N ALA A 269 9.35 15.41 -8.20
CA ALA A 269 8.74 15.89 -6.96
C ALA A 269 9.68 16.83 -6.18
N ALA A 270 10.98 16.52 -6.16
CA ALA A 270 12.04 17.37 -5.60
C ALA A 270 12.15 18.73 -6.30
N ALA A 271 11.80 18.81 -7.59
CA ALA A 271 11.74 20.05 -8.37
C ALA A 271 10.43 20.84 -8.13
N GLY A 272 9.48 20.28 -7.37
CA GLY A 272 8.15 20.86 -7.23
C GLY A 272 7.30 20.72 -8.49
N THR A 273 7.55 19.69 -9.31
CA THR A 273 6.79 19.41 -10.54
C THR A 273 5.86 18.22 -10.37
N HIS A 274 4.78 18.21 -11.15
CA HIS A 274 3.91 17.05 -11.30
C HIS A 274 4.72 15.90 -11.91
N PHE A 275 4.47 14.68 -11.45
CA PHE A 275 5.16 13.49 -11.98
C PHE A 275 4.19 12.44 -12.55
N SER A 276 2.89 12.73 -12.52
CA SER A 276 1.83 11.91 -13.08
C SER A 276 0.72 12.81 -13.60
N GLU A 277 -0.05 12.27 -14.55
CA GLU A 277 -1.33 12.83 -15.04
C GLU A 277 -2.48 12.66 -14.03
N TYR A 278 -2.23 11.96 -12.92
CA TYR A 278 -3.19 11.72 -11.87
C TYR A 278 -2.64 12.22 -10.54
N VAL A 279 -3.41 13.06 -9.86
CA VAL A 279 -3.10 13.51 -8.49
C VAL A 279 -4.00 12.79 -7.50
N PRO A 280 -3.48 12.43 -6.31
CA PRO A 280 -4.20 11.65 -5.31
C PRO A 280 -5.60 12.18 -4.92
N LEU A 281 -5.82 13.49 -4.95
CA LEU A 281 -7.10 14.11 -4.56
C LEU A 281 -7.91 14.67 -5.75
N GLY A 282 -7.46 14.47 -7.00
CA GLY A 282 -8.00 15.17 -8.17
C GLY A 282 -8.85 14.34 -9.13
N SER A 283 -8.83 13.01 -9.05
CA SER A 283 -9.50 12.15 -10.04
C SER A 283 -11.03 12.13 -9.95
N ASN A 284 -11.63 12.62 -8.86
CA ASN A 284 -13.09 12.55 -8.60
C ASN A 284 -13.65 13.76 -7.84
N SER A 285 -12.95 14.89 -7.82
CA SER A 285 -13.33 16.02 -6.96
C SER A 285 -13.83 17.22 -7.76
N ASN A 286 -14.80 17.94 -7.19
CA ASN A 286 -15.19 19.29 -7.60
C ASN A 286 -14.06 20.33 -7.42
N LEU A 287 -12.82 19.90 -7.15
CA LEU A 287 -11.67 20.78 -7.31
C LEU A 287 -11.46 20.91 -8.81
N HIS A 288 -11.74 22.08 -9.37
CA HIS A 288 -11.36 22.43 -10.74
C HIS A 288 -9.83 22.56 -10.86
N LEU A 289 -9.09 21.47 -10.61
CA LEU A 289 -7.66 21.43 -10.83
C LEU A 289 -7.40 21.37 -12.34
N PRO A 290 -6.46 22.15 -12.87
CA PRO A 290 -5.95 21.93 -14.22
C PRO A 290 -5.48 20.48 -14.34
N THR A 291 -5.68 19.85 -15.50
CA THR A 291 -5.14 18.51 -15.75
C THR A 291 -3.64 18.54 -15.50
N PRO A 292 -3.14 17.79 -14.50
CA PRO A 292 -1.74 17.82 -14.15
C PRO A 292 -0.94 17.28 -15.34
N THR A 293 0.07 18.02 -15.76
CA THR A 293 0.94 17.61 -16.87
C THR A 293 2.28 17.21 -16.27
N PRO A 294 2.77 15.98 -16.50
CA PRO A 294 4.06 15.57 -15.98
C PRO A 294 5.18 16.55 -16.33
N SER A 295 6.07 16.79 -15.38
CA SER A 295 7.20 17.73 -15.43
C SER A 295 6.82 19.22 -15.48
N THR A 296 5.54 19.59 -15.36
CA THR A 296 5.16 20.98 -15.13
C THR A 296 5.15 21.30 -13.64
N LEU A 297 5.47 22.54 -13.28
CA LEU A 297 5.41 22.97 -11.88
C LEU A 297 4.02 22.68 -11.30
N VAL A 298 3.98 22.29 -10.02
CA VAL A 298 2.75 22.12 -9.24
C VAL A 298 2.12 23.49 -8.90
N ARG A 299 2.14 24.42 -9.86
CA ARG A 299 1.69 25.80 -9.77
C ARG A 299 0.72 26.14 -10.90
N SER A 300 -0.45 26.64 -10.51
CA SER A 300 -1.04 27.84 -11.09
C SER A 300 -0.75 28.99 -10.10
N ASP A 301 0.25 29.82 -10.45
CA ASP A 301 0.59 31.12 -9.86
C ASP A 301 1.07 31.18 -8.36
N SER A 302 2.32 31.63 -8.16
CA SER A 302 2.92 32.19 -6.92
C SER A 302 3.41 31.31 -5.74
N SER A 303 3.09 30.02 -5.55
CA SER A 303 3.48 29.30 -4.29
C SER A 303 4.82 28.52 -4.17
N LEU A 304 5.54 28.19 -5.25
CA LEU A 304 6.86 27.50 -5.21
C LEU A 304 7.91 28.37 -5.92
N PRO A 305 9.13 28.61 -5.40
CA PRO A 305 10.00 29.64 -5.96
C PRO A 305 10.32 29.41 -7.44
N ASP A 306 10.42 30.49 -8.22
CA ASP A 306 11.02 30.49 -9.57
C ASP A 306 12.52 30.08 -9.56
N GLY A 307 13.07 29.77 -8.37
CA GLY A 307 14.46 29.39 -8.14
C GLY A 307 14.64 28.02 -7.46
N THR A 308 13.79 27.03 -7.73
CA THR A 308 14.04 25.62 -7.33
C THR A 308 14.82 24.89 -8.43
N THR A 309 15.99 24.36 -8.10
CA THR A 309 16.83 23.58 -9.03
C THR A 309 17.12 22.20 -8.44
N VAL A 310 17.13 21.16 -9.26
CA VAL A 310 17.48 19.80 -8.84
C VAL A 310 18.84 19.39 -9.40
N LEU A 311 19.72 18.96 -8.50
CA LEU A 311 20.99 18.34 -8.82
C LEU A 311 20.89 16.84 -8.53
N SER A 312 20.77 16.04 -9.58
CA SER A 312 20.66 14.58 -9.47
C SER A 312 22.02 13.91 -9.67
N LEU A 313 22.46 13.13 -8.67
CA LEU A 313 23.75 12.46 -8.67
C LEU A 313 23.57 10.94 -8.66
N SER A 314 24.17 10.26 -9.63
CA SER A 314 24.21 8.79 -9.69
C SER A 314 25.28 8.26 -8.74
N ALA A 315 24.88 7.34 -7.87
CA ALA A 315 25.81 6.65 -6.96
C ALA A 315 26.56 5.49 -7.63
N ARG A 316 26.21 5.18 -8.89
CA ARG A 316 26.80 4.08 -9.64
C ARG A 316 27.45 4.52 -10.93
N SER A 317 28.51 3.80 -11.26
CA SER A 317 29.14 3.78 -12.58
C SER A 317 28.21 3.12 -13.62
N PRO A 318 28.44 3.33 -14.92
CA PRO A 318 27.65 2.68 -15.98
C PRO A 318 27.68 1.15 -16.01
N ASP A 319 28.66 0.53 -15.33
CA ASP A 319 28.77 -0.93 -15.16
C ASP A 319 27.92 -1.47 -13.97
N GLY A 320 27.24 -0.58 -13.25
CA GLY A 320 26.41 -0.90 -12.09
C GLY A 320 27.18 -1.00 -10.77
N SER A 321 28.48 -0.71 -10.73
CA SER A 321 29.25 -0.67 -9.48
C SER A 321 28.99 0.63 -8.69
N LEU A 322 28.96 0.55 -7.35
CA LEU A 322 28.88 1.73 -6.48
C LEU A 322 30.19 2.54 -6.54
N LEU A 323 30.07 3.86 -6.66
CA LEU A 323 31.19 4.79 -6.65
C LEU A 323 31.86 4.82 -5.26
N PRO A 324 33.15 4.46 -5.13
CA PRO A 324 33.84 4.41 -3.83
C PRO A 324 33.93 5.76 -3.10
N ASP A 325 33.94 6.87 -3.83
CA ASP A 325 34.11 8.24 -3.36
C ASP A 325 32.87 9.11 -3.63
N PHE A 326 31.68 8.49 -3.59
CA PHE A 326 30.43 9.18 -3.89
C PHE A 326 30.19 10.40 -2.99
N ASP A 327 30.53 10.33 -1.69
CA ASP A 327 30.44 11.47 -0.79
C ASP A 327 31.28 12.67 -1.26
N THR A 328 32.50 12.42 -1.75
CA THR A 328 33.37 13.46 -2.31
C THR A 328 32.74 14.07 -3.56
N THR A 329 32.10 13.24 -4.39
CA THR A 329 31.33 13.71 -5.55
C THR A 329 30.19 14.65 -5.13
N VAL A 330 29.43 14.29 -4.08
CA VAL A 330 28.38 15.15 -3.53
C VAL A 330 28.96 16.46 -2.98
N LEU A 331 30.03 16.41 -2.18
CA LEU A 331 30.68 17.60 -1.61
C LEU A 331 31.17 18.59 -2.66
N ASN A 332 31.78 18.07 -3.73
CA ASN A 332 32.35 18.88 -4.82
C ASN A 332 31.27 19.47 -5.73
N SER A 333 30.10 18.83 -5.79
CA SER A 333 28.97 19.32 -6.57
C SER A 333 28.28 20.53 -5.94
N ILE A 334 28.50 20.77 -4.64
CA ILE A 334 27.99 21.93 -3.92
C ILE A 334 29.08 23.01 -3.91
N PRO A 335 28.82 24.22 -4.44
CA PRO A 335 29.81 25.28 -4.48
C PRO A 335 30.20 25.77 -3.07
N PRO A 336 31.42 26.29 -2.87
CA PRO A 336 31.80 26.95 -1.62
C PRO A 336 30.79 28.06 -1.31
N SER A 337 30.25 28.05 -0.10
CA SER A 337 29.23 29.00 0.33
C SER A 337 29.83 29.92 1.39
N ASP A 338 29.69 31.23 1.23
CA ASP A 338 30.06 32.19 2.27
C ASP A 338 28.92 32.21 3.31
N PRO A 339 29.18 31.88 4.59
CA PRO A 339 28.15 31.90 5.64
C PRO A 339 27.48 33.28 5.82
N THR A 340 28.11 34.35 5.33
CA THR A 340 27.62 35.73 5.40
C THR A 340 26.88 36.18 4.15
N SER A 341 26.94 35.40 3.05
CA SER A 341 26.27 35.71 1.79
C SER A 341 24.76 35.52 1.91
N LYS A 342 24.02 36.62 1.69
CA LYS A 342 22.56 36.60 1.51
C LYS A 342 22.14 36.15 0.10
N SER A 343 23.09 35.90 -0.80
CA SER A 343 22.85 35.51 -2.18
C SER A 343 22.91 34.00 -2.44
N ASP A 344 23.26 33.19 -1.45
CA ASP A 344 23.37 31.74 -1.64
C ASP A 344 21.98 31.06 -1.53
N PRO A 345 21.75 29.98 -2.28
CA PRO A 345 20.51 29.21 -2.18
C PRO A 345 20.45 28.40 -0.88
N PHE A 346 19.25 27.96 -0.55
CA PHE A 346 19.02 26.96 0.49
C PHE A 346 19.19 25.55 -0.10
N TYR A 347 19.90 24.66 0.59
CA TYR A 347 20.19 23.32 0.08
C TYR A 347 19.32 22.26 0.75
N ILE A 348 18.65 21.43 -0.04
CA ILE A 348 18.11 20.15 0.44
C ILE A 348 19.13 19.08 0.08
N ILE A 349 19.49 18.22 1.03
CA ILE A 349 20.51 17.19 0.84
C ILE A 349 19.89 15.84 1.16
N HIS A 350 19.78 14.99 0.14
CA HIS A 350 19.26 13.63 0.32
C HIS A 350 20.36 12.70 0.82
N ALA A 351 20.05 11.99 1.90
CA ALA A 351 20.69 10.76 2.30
C ALA A 351 19.75 9.58 2.01
N VAL A 352 20.27 8.49 1.46
CA VAL A 352 19.45 7.31 1.12
C VAL A 352 19.81 6.15 2.04
N ASP A 353 18.82 5.67 2.78
CA ASP A 353 18.89 4.51 3.67
C ASP A 353 18.00 3.38 3.16
N GLY A 354 18.59 2.57 2.29
CA GLY A 354 17.88 1.52 1.56
C GLY A 354 17.47 1.99 0.16
N SER A 355 18.39 1.83 -0.79
CA SER A 355 18.12 2.00 -2.21
C SER A 355 17.18 0.90 -2.73
N LYS A 356 16.82 0.91 -4.03
CA LYS A 356 16.15 -0.23 -4.69
C LYS A 356 16.88 -1.58 -4.49
N LEU A 357 18.18 -1.55 -4.21
CA LEU A 357 19.03 -2.72 -3.95
C LEU A 357 19.32 -2.93 -2.46
N GLY A 358 18.80 -2.05 -1.60
CA GLY A 358 19.00 -2.10 -0.15
C GLY A 358 20.30 -1.47 0.34
N SER A 359 21.04 -0.82 -0.57
CA SER A 359 22.31 -0.15 -0.28
C SER A 359 22.08 1.21 0.38
N ARG A 360 23.07 1.64 1.17
CA ARG A 360 23.16 3.00 1.70
C ARG A 360 24.07 3.82 0.80
N ILE A 361 23.58 4.96 0.35
CA ILE A 361 24.26 5.71 -0.71
C ILE A 361 25.23 6.75 -0.16
N THR A 362 24.86 7.41 0.94
CA THR A 362 25.63 8.51 1.55
C THR A 362 25.94 8.20 2.99
N THR A 363 27.09 8.68 3.47
CA THR A 363 27.50 8.45 4.86
C THR A 363 26.94 9.49 5.84
N ARG A 364 27.00 9.16 7.13
CA ARG A 364 26.70 10.12 8.21
C ARG A 364 27.76 11.22 8.25
N HIS A 365 29.01 10.89 7.93
CA HIS A 365 30.09 11.86 7.83
C HIS A 365 29.75 12.97 6.82
N LEU A 366 29.31 12.62 5.61
CA LEU A 366 28.89 13.58 4.59
C LEU A 366 27.82 14.55 5.13
N VAL A 367 26.79 14.00 5.77
CA VAL A 367 25.68 14.80 6.34
C VAL A 367 26.23 15.80 7.37
N THR A 368 27.06 15.35 8.31
CA THR A 368 27.64 16.24 9.33
C THR A 368 28.55 17.31 8.73
N THR A 369 29.33 16.97 7.70
CA THR A 369 30.22 17.88 7.00
C THR A 369 29.43 18.97 6.26
N LEU A 370 28.37 18.59 5.53
CA LEU A 370 27.54 19.55 4.81
C LEU A 370 26.72 20.44 5.75
N GLN A 371 26.16 19.89 6.82
CA GLN A 371 25.46 20.69 7.84
C GLN A 371 26.40 21.71 8.49
N SER A 372 27.65 21.33 8.78
CA SER A 372 28.65 22.25 9.33
C SER A 372 29.06 23.33 8.32
N ARG A 373 29.16 22.98 7.03
CA ARG A 373 29.53 23.88 5.94
C ARG A 373 28.45 24.89 5.59
N LEU A 374 27.19 24.44 5.54
CA LEU A 374 26.06 25.23 5.03
C LEU A 374 25.21 25.88 6.14
N GLY A 375 25.34 25.38 7.38
CA GLY A 375 24.65 25.89 8.55
C GLY A 375 23.13 25.89 8.38
N ALA A 376 22.49 27.01 8.77
CA ALA A 376 21.04 27.20 8.71
C ALA A 376 20.44 27.19 7.28
N ARG A 377 21.28 27.20 6.23
CA ARG A 377 20.84 27.17 4.82
C ARG A 377 20.79 25.75 4.26
N SER A 378 20.64 24.75 5.11
CA SER A 378 20.52 23.36 4.68
C SER A 378 19.42 22.61 5.42
N LEU A 379 18.77 21.69 4.71
CA LEU A 379 17.86 20.69 5.26
C LEU A 379 18.30 19.32 4.77
N THR A 380 18.58 18.41 5.69
CA THR A 380 18.82 17.00 5.33
C THR A 380 17.48 16.28 5.17
N VAL A 381 17.37 15.46 4.14
CA VAL A 381 16.27 14.52 3.93
C VAL A 381 16.84 13.12 3.99
N LEU A 382 16.30 12.27 4.86
CA LEU A 382 16.59 10.85 4.85
C LEU A 382 15.51 10.14 4.04
N ASP A 383 15.85 9.64 2.86
CA ASP A 383 15.03 8.67 2.15
C ASP A 383 15.21 7.28 2.80
N ALA A 384 14.31 6.96 3.72
CA ALA A 384 14.16 5.65 4.34
C ALA A 384 12.91 4.94 3.78
N CYS A 385 12.54 5.19 2.52
CA CYS A 385 11.31 4.66 1.93
C CYS A 385 11.29 3.14 1.83
N GLN A 386 12.41 2.42 1.99
CA GLN A 386 12.39 0.96 2.11
C GLN A 386 11.82 0.47 3.45
N GLY A 387 11.93 1.27 4.52
CA GLY A 387 11.40 0.93 5.84
C GLY A 387 12.16 -0.17 6.56
N ARG A 388 13.45 -0.37 6.24
CA ARG A 388 14.29 -1.50 6.71
C ARG A 388 15.37 -1.03 7.68
N THR A 389 15.00 -0.12 8.58
CA THR A 389 15.92 0.71 9.36
C THR A 389 15.61 0.62 10.84
N GLU A 390 16.64 0.51 11.68
CA GLU A 390 16.51 0.54 13.14
C GLU A 390 16.18 1.96 13.65
N SER A 391 15.42 2.04 14.74
CA SER A 391 14.94 3.30 15.31
C SER A 391 16.05 4.31 15.63
N GLU A 392 17.21 3.80 16.05
CA GLU A 392 18.41 4.56 16.39
C GLU A 392 18.96 5.35 15.20
N GLU A 393 18.86 4.82 13.98
CA GLU A 393 19.26 5.52 12.76
C GLU A 393 18.31 6.69 12.50
N LEU A 394 17.01 6.43 12.56
CA LEU A 394 15.97 7.44 12.35
C LEU A 394 16.15 8.58 13.37
N ASP A 395 16.36 8.25 14.63
CA ASP A 395 16.63 9.23 15.69
C ASP A 395 17.94 10.00 15.46
N TRP A 396 18.99 9.38 14.94
CA TRP A 396 20.25 10.08 14.64
C TRP A 396 20.02 11.22 13.63
N TYR A 397 19.21 10.95 12.59
CA TYR A 397 18.84 11.93 11.57
C TYR A 397 17.84 12.98 12.12
N LEU A 398 16.76 12.54 12.77
CA LEU A 398 15.73 13.42 13.32
C LEU A 398 16.29 14.40 14.35
N SER A 399 17.16 13.94 15.25
CA SER A 399 17.80 14.78 16.28
C SER A 399 18.71 15.88 15.70
N ARG A 400 19.07 15.77 14.41
CA ARG A 400 19.83 16.75 13.62
C ARG A 400 18.96 17.56 12.67
N GLY A 401 17.64 17.56 12.89
CA GLY A 401 16.69 18.33 12.09
C GLY A 401 16.42 17.77 10.70
N ALA A 402 16.82 16.52 10.40
CA ALA A 402 16.51 15.92 9.12
C ALA A 402 15.04 15.53 9.04
N VAL A 403 14.42 15.73 7.87
CA VAL A 403 13.09 15.17 7.56
C VAL A 403 13.29 13.73 7.08
N VAL A 404 12.54 12.79 7.63
CA VAL A 404 12.62 11.37 7.21
C VAL A 404 11.42 11.05 6.33
N LEU A 405 11.67 10.53 5.12
CA LEU A 405 10.66 9.98 4.24
C LEU A 405 10.62 8.46 4.41
N MET A 406 9.43 7.90 4.58
CA MET A 406 9.26 6.47 4.81
C MET A 406 7.98 5.96 4.15
N THR A 407 7.94 4.67 3.81
CA THR A 407 6.72 4.03 3.29
C THR A 407 6.41 2.73 4.04
N ALA A 408 5.13 2.44 4.24
CA ALA A 408 4.66 1.14 4.71
C ALA A 408 4.41 0.15 3.56
N SER A 409 4.35 0.63 2.31
CA SER A 409 4.05 -0.21 1.14
C SER A 409 5.21 -1.04 0.61
N LYS A 410 6.34 -1.05 1.32
CA LYS A 410 7.52 -1.87 1.03
C LYS A 410 7.70 -2.90 2.14
N PHE A 411 8.66 -2.71 3.05
CA PHE A 411 8.95 -3.69 4.09
C PHE A 411 7.69 -4.06 4.89
N TYR A 412 6.87 -3.09 5.29
CA TYR A 412 5.67 -3.32 6.09
C TYR A 412 4.44 -3.88 5.34
N SER A 413 4.59 -4.26 4.06
CA SER A 413 3.57 -4.98 3.30
C SER A 413 2.18 -4.32 3.22
N ALA A 414 2.08 -3.02 3.45
CA ALA A 414 0.88 -2.28 3.10
C ALA A 414 0.67 -2.34 1.57
N PRO A 415 -0.58 -2.22 1.08
CA PRO A 415 -0.79 -2.00 -0.34
C PRO A 415 -0.02 -0.77 -0.83
N GLY A 416 0.32 -0.77 -2.13
CA GLY A 416 1.02 0.34 -2.80
C GLY A 416 0.42 1.70 -2.43
N PHE A 417 1.24 2.74 -2.39
CA PHE A 417 0.83 4.10 -2.01
C PHE A 417 0.49 4.28 -0.52
N CYS A 418 1.45 3.96 0.34
CA CYS A 418 1.36 4.21 1.76
C CYS A 418 2.64 4.88 2.28
N GLY A 419 2.75 6.20 2.17
CA GLY A 419 3.93 6.99 2.53
C GLY A 419 3.72 7.95 3.71
N MET A 420 4.81 8.52 4.20
CA MET A 420 4.81 9.61 5.18
C MET A 420 6.11 10.42 5.15
N ALA A 421 6.02 11.63 5.69
CA ALA A 421 7.15 12.44 6.11
C ALA A 421 7.12 12.61 7.64
N ILE A 422 8.21 12.25 8.31
CA ILE A 422 8.42 12.50 9.74
C ILE A 422 9.24 13.78 9.85
N VAL A 423 8.63 14.81 10.42
CA VAL A 423 9.20 16.15 10.52
C VAL A 423 9.60 16.41 11.98
N PRO A 424 10.90 16.59 12.29
CA PRO A 424 11.30 16.89 13.66
C PRO A 424 10.81 18.28 14.07
N ASP A 425 10.48 18.45 15.35
CA ASP A 425 9.90 19.71 15.85
C ASP A 425 10.83 20.91 15.64
N SER A 426 12.15 20.67 15.56
CA SER A 426 13.18 21.69 15.29
C SER A 426 13.04 22.40 13.94
N VAL A 427 12.43 21.76 12.94
CA VAL A 427 12.20 22.36 11.60
C VAL A 427 10.72 22.57 11.29
N ALA A 428 9.81 22.06 12.14
CA ALA A 428 8.37 22.16 11.95
C ALA A 428 7.80 23.58 12.17
N GLY A 429 8.58 24.50 12.76
CA GLY A 429 8.13 25.84 13.15
C GLY A 429 7.54 26.65 11.99
N VAL A 430 8.09 26.52 10.78
CA VAL A 430 7.57 27.20 9.58
C VAL A 430 6.18 26.72 9.16
N LEU A 431 5.84 25.45 9.45
CA LEU A 431 4.55 24.84 9.12
C LEU A 431 3.44 25.18 10.13
N LYS A 432 3.81 25.72 11.30
CA LYS A 432 2.87 26.17 12.33
C LYS A 432 2.36 27.58 12.09
N LYS A 433 3.07 28.39 11.28
CA LYS A 433 2.73 29.80 11.03
C LYS A 433 1.48 29.91 10.17
N GLU A 434 0.59 30.83 10.52
CA GLU A 434 -0.57 31.15 9.69
C GLU A 434 -0.16 31.85 8.39
N GLY A 435 -1.06 31.86 7.40
CA GLY A 435 -0.86 32.57 6.14
C GLY A 435 0.05 31.86 5.14
N ILE A 436 0.38 30.58 5.36
CA ILE A 436 1.07 29.75 4.35
C ILE A 436 0.21 29.74 3.08
N GLN A 437 0.80 30.17 1.97
CA GLN A 437 0.16 30.13 0.66
C GLN A 437 0.51 28.80 -0.01
N ILE A 438 -0.48 27.91 -0.12
CA ILE A 438 -0.37 26.67 -0.88
C ILE A 438 -1.11 26.86 -2.21
N GLY A 439 -0.40 26.73 -3.32
CA GLY A 439 -1.02 26.77 -4.65
C GLY A 439 -1.93 25.57 -4.88
N GLU A 440 -2.93 25.72 -5.74
CA GLU A 440 -3.96 24.70 -6.01
C GLU A 440 -3.35 23.34 -6.38
N GLY A 441 -2.22 23.34 -7.11
CA GLY A 441 -1.53 22.12 -7.50
C GLY A 441 -1.12 21.22 -6.33
N LEU A 442 -0.60 21.79 -5.24
CA LEU A 442 -0.16 20.98 -4.08
C LEU A 442 -1.36 20.47 -3.29
N GLY A 443 -2.49 21.18 -3.34
CA GLY A 443 -3.78 20.71 -2.84
C GLY A 443 -4.29 19.44 -3.54
N GLY A 444 -3.76 19.09 -4.72
CA GLY A 444 -4.01 17.80 -5.37
C GLY A 444 -3.28 16.62 -4.75
N TYR A 445 -2.18 16.86 -4.05
CA TYR A 445 -1.31 15.83 -3.45
C TYR A 445 -1.52 15.66 -1.94
N LEU A 446 -1.89 16.75 -1.25
CA LEU A 446 -2.02 16.78 0.20
C LEU A 446 -3.32 17.47 0.63
N GLY A 447 -4.03 16.89 1.59
CA GLY A 447 -5.28 17.42 2.16
C GLY A 447 -5.15 17.68 3.67
N GLN A 448 -6.15 18.32 4.26
CA GLN A 448 -6.13 18.67 5.69
C GLN A 448 -5.94 17.45 6.59
N MET A 449 -6.63 16.35 6.28
CA MET A 449 -6.67 15.14 7.12
C MET A 449 -5.31 14.43 7.19
N GLN A 450 -4.45 14.61 6.19
CA GLN A 450 -3.10 14.07 6.13
C GLN A 450 -2.10 14.82 7.03
N VAL A 451 -2.43 16.06 7.43
CA VAL A 451 -1.58 16.92 8.28
C VAL A 451 -2.08 16.90 9.72
N PRO A 452 -1.19 16.68 10.72
CA PRO A 452 -1.61 16.65 12.13
C PRO A 452 -2.07 18.01 12.62
N LYS A 453 -2.99 18.02 13.58
CA LYS A 453 -3.53 19.25 14.22
C LYS A 453 -2.45 20.14 14.84
N ALA A 454 -1.30 19.56 15.20
CA ALA A 454 -0.13 20.29 15.74
C ALA A 454 0.58 21.20 14.71
N LEU A 455 0.22 21.12 13.42
CA LEU A 455 0.72 21.97 12.34
C LEU A 455 -0.43 22.80 11.74
N PRO A 456 -1.01 23.74 12.51
CA PRO A 456 -2.25 24.43 12.12
C PRO A 456 -2.09 25.31 10.88
N GLY A 457 -0.91 25.90 10.68
CA GLY A 457 -0.61 26.73 9.50
C GLY A 457 -0.75 25.93 8.19
N LEU A 458 -0.04 24.80 8.10
CA LEU A 458 -0.11 23.93 6.93
C LEU A 458 -1.50 23.31 6.80
N ARG A 459 -2.07 22.80 7.90
CA ARG A 459 -3.39 22.16 7.88
C ARG A 459 -4.47 23.13 7.40
N GLY A 460 -4.46 24.39 7.86
CA GLY A 460 -5.43 25.40 7.46
C GLY A 460 -5.32 25.83 6.00
N ALA A 461 -4.15 25.67 5.37
CA ALA A 461 -3.90 26.06 3.99
C ALA A 461 -4.30 25.00 2.94
N LEU A 462 -4.69 23.79 3.38
CA LEU A 462 -4.98 22.65 2.49
C LEU A 462 -6.48 22.41 2.31
N PRO A 463 -6.92 21.73 1.24
CA PRO A 463 -8.33 21.42 1.02
C PRO A 463 -8.85 20.37 2.02
N GLY A 464 -10.05 20.62 2.57
CA GLY A 464 -10.72 19.72 3.51
C GLY A 464 -11.43 18.53 2.84
N LYS A 465 -11.65 18.58 1.52
CA LYS A 465 -12.26 17.51 0.72
C LYS A 465 -11.63 17.47 -0.69
N PRO A 466 -11.61 16.29 -1.35
CA PRO A 466 -12.03 14.98 -0.82
C PRO A 466 -11.05 14.47 0.24
N VAL A 467 -11.52 13.54 1.09
CA VAL A 467 -10.66 12.85 2.06
C VAL A 467 -10.13 11.57 1.43
N ASN A 468 -8.83 11.32 1.55
CA ASN A 468 -8.19 10.12 1.02
C ASN A 468 -8.43 8.92 1.96
N VAL A 469 -9.63 8.33 1.92
CA VAL A 469 -9.99 7.14 2.71
C VAL A 469 -9.08 5.95 2.35
N GLY A 470 -8.71 5.82 1.07
CA GLY A 470 -7.78 4.79 0.61
C GLY A 470 -6.44 4.82 1.34
N LEU A 471 -5.84 6.01 1.51
CA LEU A 471 -4.60 6.19 2.27
C LEU A 471 -4.76 5.79 3.74
N LEU A 472 -5.88 6.13 4.37
CA LEU A 472 -6.16 5.72 5.75
C LEU A 472 -6.22 4.20 5.89
N LEU A 473 -6.91 3.51 4.97
CA LEU A 473 -7.02 2.04 5.00
C LEU A 473 -5.69 1.35 4.66
N ARG A 474 -4.90 1.91 3.74
CA ARG A 474 -3.53 1.43 3.49
C ARG A 474 -2.64 1.57 4.72
N TRP A 475 -2.78 2.64 5.48
CA TRP A 475 -2.09 2.78 6.75
C TRP A 475 -2.62 1.83 7.83
N ALA A 476 -3.92 1.51 7.85
CA ALA A 476 -4.44 0.46 8.74
C ALA A 476 -3.77 -0.90 8.45
N CYS A 477 -3.60 -1.26 7.17
CA CYS A 477 -2.80 -2.40 6.76
C CYS A 477 -1.36 -2.30 7.28
N GLY A 478 -0.66 -1.21 6.97
CA GLY A 478 0.75 -1.02 7.32
C GLY A 478 1.02 -1.05 8.81
N VAL A 479 0.25 -0.31 9.61
CA VAL A 479 0.42 -0.25 11.07
C VAL A 479 0.21 -1.61 11.70
N SER A 480 -0.74 -2.42 11.22
CA SER A 480 -0.97 -3.77 11.78
C SER A 480 0.25 -4.68 11.64
N GLU A 481 0.98 -4.59 10.52
CA GLU A 481 2.20 -5.37 10.27
C GLU A 481 3.42 -4.77 10.97
N MET A 482 3.51 -3.43 11.04
CA MET A 482 4.52 -2.75 11.86
C MET A 482 4.43 -3.22 13.32
N GLU A 483 3.22 -3.26 13.88
CA GLU A 483 2.97 -3.72 15.26
C GLU A 483 3.32 -5.20 15.45
N ARG A 484 3.05 -6.07 14.46
CA ARG A 484 3.45 -7.49 14.52
C ARG A 484 4.97 -7.63 14.61
N VAL A 485 5.72 -6.97 13.73
CA VAL A 485 7.19 -7.02 13.74
C VAL A 485 7.75 -6.44 15.04
N ALA A 486 7.18 -5.33 15.53
CA ALA A 486 7.60 -4.73 16.79
C ALA A 486 7.37 -5.66 17.99
N ARG A 487 6.22 -6.37 18.04
CA ARG A 487 5.95 -7.39 19.06
C ARG A 487 6.91 -8.57 18.99
N ALA A 488 7.24 -9.04 17.78
CA ALA A 488 8.20 -10.13 17.59
C ALA A 488 9.65 -9.71 17.93
N GLY A 489 9.97 -8.41 17.91
CA GLY A 489 11.17 -7.84 18.50
C GLY A 489 12.48 -8.43 17.97
N ALA A 490 13.31 -8.98 18.86
CA ALA A 490 14.59 -9.58 18.50
C ALA A 490 14.44 -10.88 17.69
N ALA A 491 13.35 -11.63 17.88
CA ALA A 491 13.11 -12.88 17.15
C ALA A 491 12.87 -12.61 15.66
N ALA A 492 12.09 -11.58 15.31
CA ALA A 492 11.92 -11.18 13.92
C ALA A 492 13.25 -10.74 13.26
N ARG A 493 14.11 -10.02 13.99
CA ARG A 493 15.45 -9.60 13.53
C ARG A 493 16.35 -10.80 13.26
N GLU A 494 16.32 -11.80 14.13
CA GLU A 494 17.02 -13.06 13.92
C GLU A 494 16.46 -13.83 12.72
N GLY A 495 15.13 -13.92 12.59
CA GLY A 495 14.46 -14.53 11.45
C GLY A 495 14.88 -13.89 10.12
N ILE A 496 14.95 -12.55 10.06
CA ILE A 496 15.47 -11.82 8.90
C ILE A 496 16.89 -12.24 8.55
N ARG A 497 17.80 -12.30 9.54
CA ARG A 497 19.20 -12.73 9.29
C ARG A 497 19.29 -14.14 8.75
N ARG A 498 18.62 -15.08 9.41
CA ARG A 498 18.62 -16.50 9.02
C ARG A 498 18.03 -16.69 7.64
N TRP A 499 16.94 -15.99 7.33
CA TRP A 499 16.34 -16.02 6.00
C TRP A 499 17.27 -15.46 4.92
N VAL A 500 17.94 -14.32 5.16
CA VAL A 500 18.90 -13.75 4.20
C VAL A 500 20.07 -14.71 3.94
N GLY A 501 20.60 -15.37 4.98
CA GLY A 501 21.63 -16.40 4.83
C GLY A 501 21.13 -17.59 4.01
N GLY A 502 20.00 -18.18 4.41
CA GLY A 502 19.45 -19.36 3.75
C GLY A 502 19.03 -19.11 2.30
N VAL A 503 18.42 -17.96 1.99
CA VAL A 503 17.99 -17.66 0.61
C VAL A 503 19.19 -17.46 -0.33
N ARG A 504 20.30 -16.91 0.19
CA ARG A 504 21.56 -16.79 -0.57
C ARG A 504 22.17 -18.16 -0.86
N GLU A 505 22.14 -19.09 0.10
CA GLU A 505 22.57 -20.48 -0.12
C GLU A 505 21.67 -21.18 -1.15
N VAL A 506 20.36 -21.01 -1.05
CA VAL A 506 19.38 -21.54 -2.02
C VAL A 506 19.68 -21.01 -3.43
N MET A 507 19.91 -19.69 -3.57
CA MET A 507 20.27 -19.03 -4.82
C MET A 507 21.63 -19.50 -5.35
N GLY A 508 22.63 -19.70 -4.49
CA GLY A 508 23.96 -20.19 -4.89
C GLY A 508 23.95 -21.57 -5.55
N GLY A 509 22.89 -22.37 -5.32
CA GLY A 509 22.68 -23.64 -6.00
C GLY A 509 22.08 -23.54 -7.41
N CYS A 510 21.72 -22.34 -7.90
CA CYS A 510 21.07 -22.15 -9.20
C CYS A 510 22.09 -21.74 -10.29
N GLY A 511 22.21 -22.53 -11.36
CA GLY A 511 23.15 -22.25 -12.46
C GLY A 511 22.77 -21.13 -13.43
N PHE A 512 21.55 -20.57 -13.32
CA PHE A 512 21.03 -19.53 -14.22
C PHE A 512 20.96 -18.13 -13.60
N LEU A 513 21.53 -17.94 -12.40
CA LEU A 513 21.52 -16.66 -11.69
C LEU A 513 22.83 -16.38 -10.97
N GLU A 514 23.06 -15.11 -10.65
CA GLU A 514 24.20 -14.63 -9.84
C GLU A 514 23.67 -13.62 -8.83
N VAL A 515 23.88 -13.87 -7.54
CA VAL A 515 23.54 -12.92 -6.47
C VAL A 515 24.48 -11.73 -6.55
N LEU A 516 23.93 -10.52 -6.51
CA LEU A 516 24.72 -9.29 -6.51
C LEU A 516 25.12 -8.95 -5.08
N GLU A 517 26.42 -8.87 -4.82
CA GLU A 517 26.94 -8.40 -3.54
C GLU A 517 26.90 -6.87 -3.49
N GLU A 518 26.13 -6.35 -2.55
CA GLU A 518 26.04 -4.91 -2.31
C GLU A 518 27.07 -4.49 -1.27
N ARG A 519 27.75 -3.36 -1.54
CA ARG A 519 28.80 -2.87 -0.66
C ARG A 519 28.18 -2.36 0.64
N GLU A 520 28.84 -2.68 1.76
CA GLU A 520 28.49 -2.13 3.06
C GLU A 520 28.78 -0.62 3.11
N GLY A 521 27.82 0.16 3.62
CA GLY A 521 28.02 1.59 3.90
C GLY A 521 28.86 1.82 5.16
N GLU A 522 29.10 3.09 5.51
CA GLU A 522 29.75 3.45 6.79
C GLU A 522 28.95 2.87 7.98
N GLY A 523 29.62 2.09 8.85
CA GLY A 523 28.99 1.39 9.98
C GLY A 523 28.35 0.05 9.63
N GLY A 524 28.53 -0.45 8.39
CA GLY A 524 28.02 -1.75 7.96
C GLY A 524 26.49 -1.80 7.93
N HIS A 525 25.95 -2.99 8.19
CA HIS A 525 24.52 -3.23 8.28
C HIS A 525 23.93 -2.99 9.68
N ALA A 526 24.72 -2.51 10.65
CA ALA A 526 24.35 -2.49 12.08
C ALA A 526 23.05 -1.74 12.40
N SER A 527 22.69 -0.75 11.58
CA SER A 527 21.45 0.01 11.75
C SER A 527 20.38 -0.30 10.68
N GLN A 528 20.59 -1.33 9.86
CA GLN A 528 19.52 -1.95 9.11
C GLN A 528 18.80 -2.95 10.00
N LEU A 529 17.50 -3.11 9.78
CA LEU A 529 16.69 -4.02 10.56
C LEU A 529 17.22 -5.46 10.42
N GLY A 530 17.58 -6.05 11.55
CA GLY A 530 18.22 -7.37 11.58
C GLY A 530 19.71 -7.37 11.23
N GLY A 531 20.37 -6.22 11.10
CA GLY A 531 21.82 -6.19 10.90
C GLY A 531 22.28 -6.75 9.55
N VAL A 532 21.40 -6.81 8.55
CA VAL A 532 21.70 -7.32 7.19
C VAL A 532 20.93 -6.53 6.13
N ASN A 533 21.43 -6.52 4.88
CA ASN A 533 20.61 -6.11 3.75
C ASN A 533 19.54 -7.18 3.45
N SER A 534 18.30 -6.87 3.79
CA SER A 534 17.13 -7.74 3.62
C SER A 534 16.50 -7.69 2.21
N ILE A 535 17.17 -7.04 1.26
CA ILE A 535 16.90 -7.10 -0.18
C ILE A 535 18.06 -7.86 -0.82
N VAL A 536 17.76 -8.99 -1.45
CA VAL A 536 18.74 -9.86 -2.13
C VAL A 536 18.57 -9.70 -3.65
N PRO A 537 19.32 -8.77 -4.27
CA PRO A 537 19.33 -8.61 -5.73
C PRO A 537 20.10 -9.74 -6.41
N PHE A 538 19.63 -10.18 -7.58
CA PHE A 538 20.31 -11.18 -8.40
C PHE A 538 20.09 -10.92 -9.90
N LYS A 539 21.13 -11.21 -10.68
CA LYS A 539 21.08 -11.27 -12.14
C LYS A 539 20.46 -12.61 -12.55
N VAL A 540 19.79 -12.60 -13.69
CA VAL A 540 19.31 -13.82 -14.35
C VAL A 540 19.97 -13.89 -15.71
N PHE A 541 20.43 -15.09 -16.10
CA PHE A 541 21.09 -15.33 -17.37
C PHE A 541 20.12 -16.00 -18.35
N GLY A 542 20.08 -15.48 -19.57
CA GLY A 542 19.35 -16.13 -20.66
C GLY A 542 20.13 -17.31 -21.24
N ALA A 543 19.55 -17.98 -22.23
CA ALA A 543 20.18 -19.12 -22.92
C ALA A 543 21.54 -18.76 -23.57
N GLU A 544 21.73 -17.50 -23.96
CA GLU A 544 22.99 -16.99 -24.55
C GLU A 544 24.11 -16.76 -23.52
N GLY A 545 23.87 -17.02 -22.22
CA GLY A 545 24.86 -16.85 -21.16
C GLY A 545 25.13 -15.39 -20.75
N ALA A 546 24.46 -14.42 -21.38
CA ALA A 546 24.51 -13.00 -21.00
C ALA A 546 23.44 -12.66 -19.93
N PRO A 547 23.72 -11.72 -19.02
CA PRO A 547 22.73 -11.26 -18.06
C PRO A 547 21.58 -10.55 -18.77
N MET A 548 20.34 -10.87 -18.37
CA MET A 548 19.13 -10.32 -18.99
C MET A 548 19.01 -8.81 -18.77
N LYS A 549 18.45 -8.13 -19.78
CA LYS A 549 18.11 -6.70 -19.72
C LYS A 549 16.69 -6.47 -19.22
N THR A 550 16.39 -5.22 -18.91
CA THR A 550 15.11 -4.75 -18.34
C THR A 550 13.87 -5.29 -19.07
N ALA A 551 13.86 -5.31 -20.40
CA ALA A 551 12.72 -5.78 -21.18
C ALA A 551 12.41 -7.28 -20.95
N GLY A 552 13.43 -8.13 -20.99
CA GLY A 552 13.28 -9.57 -20.75
C GLY A 552 12.85 -9.85 -19.30
N LEU A 553 13.46 -9.19 -18.33
CA LEU A 553 13.07 -9.37 -16.92
C LEU A 553 11.66 -8.85 -16.62
N LYS A 554 11.16 -7.83 -17.32
CA LYS A 554 9.76 -7.38 -17.18
C LYS A 554 8.77 -8.46 -17.63
N LYS A 555 9.11 -9.21 -18.68
CA LYS A 555 8.30 -10.35 -19.15
C LYS A 555 8.29 -11.47 -18.11
N VAL A 556 9.47 -11.88 -17.61
CA VAL A 556 9.60 -12.89 -16.55
C VAL A 556 8.84 -12.46 -15.29
N HIS A 557 9.04 -11.22 -14.84
CA HIS A 557 8.35 -10.66 -13.67
C HIS A 557 6.83 -10.73 -13.80
N ARG A 558 6.27 -10.32 -14.94
CA ARG A 558 4.83 -10.42 -15.22
C ARG A 558 4.33 -11.87 -15.13
N LEU A 559 5.04 -12.81 -15.75
CA LEU A 559 4.67 -14.23 -15.77
C LEU A 559 4.74 -14.88 -14.38
N LEU A 560 5.64 -14.42 -13.50
CA LEU A 560 5.70 -14.89 -12.11
C LEU A 560 4.40 -14.59 -11.35
N THR A 561 3.77 -13.45 -11.61
CA THR A 561 2.56 -13.00 -10.89
C THR A 561 1.26 -13.68 -11.35
N ALA A 562 1.30 -14.38 -12.50
CA ALA A 562 0.14 -15.02 -13.10
C ALA A 562 0.13 -16.54 -12.88
N ASP A 563 -1.06 -17.12 -12.99
CA ASP A 563 -1.21 -18.55 -13.28
C ASP A 563 -0.86 -18.78 -14.75
N GLY A 564 0.22 -19.52 -14.99
CA GLY A 564 0.81 -19.72 -16.31
C GLY A 564 0.52 -21.07 -16.95
N GLU A 565 -0.37 -21.92 -16.40
CA GLU A 565 -0.56 -23.29 -16.89
C GLU A 565 -0.87 -23.34 -18.39
N GLY A 566 -1.81 -22.50 -18.84
CA GLY A 566 -2.24 -22.42 -20.23
C GLY A 566 -1.23 -21.77 -21.19
N LEU A 567 -0.08 -21.30 -20.67
CA LEU A 567 0.96 -20.66 -21.47
C LEU A 567 2.05 -21.65 -21.90
N LEU A 568 2.20 -22.79 -21.21
CA LEU A 568 3.23 -23.77 -21.53
C LEU A 568 2.84 -24.63 -22.74
N PRO A 569 3.80 -24.97 -23.62
CA PRO A 569 3.54 -25.80 -24.79
C PRO A 569 3.20 -27.25 -24.38
N GLY A 570 2.72 -28.06 -25.33
CA GLY A 570 2.21 -29.42 -25.06
C GLY A 570 3.24 -30.37 -24.43
N GLU A 571 4.53 -30.13 -24.68
CA GLU A 571 5.65 -30.97 -24.23
C GLU A 571 6.09 -30.68 -22.79
N ALA A 572 5.53 -29.65 -22.14
CA ALA A 572 5.81 -29.36 -20.74
C ALA A 572 5.27 -30.45 -19.81
N SER A 573 6.07 -30.85 -18.82
CA SER A 573 5.69 -31.87 -17.84
C SER A 573 4.60 -31.38 -16.90
N GLU A 574 3.90 -32.30 -16.24
CA GLU A 574 2.88 -31.94 -15.24
C GLU A 574 3.50 -31.16 -14.06
N GLU A 575 4.73 -31.51 -13.67
CA GLU A 575 5.49 -30.79 -12.65
C GLU A 575 5.76 -29.34 -13.09
N GLU A 576 6.16 -29.12 -14.34
CA GLU A 576 6.36 -27.77 -14.89
C GLU A 576 5.06 -26.96 -14.92
N ARG A 577 3.93 -27.61 -15.27
CA ARG A 577 2.60 -27.00 -15.25
C ARG A 577 2.16 -26.61 -13.85
N GLU A 578 2.34 -27.48 -12.86
CA GLU A 578 2.05 -27.18 -11.46
C GLU A 578 2.89 -26.00 -10.97
N MET A 579 4.17 -25.97 -11.32
CA MET A 579 5.09 -24.89 -10.92
C MET A 579 4.69 -23.52 -11.49
N VAL A 580 4.18 -23.45 -12.73
CA VAL A 580 3.76 -22.16 -13.31
C VAL A 580 2.39 -21.67 -12.83
N ARG A 581 1.55 -22.53 -12.23
CA ARG A 581 0.29 -22.12 -11.57
C ARG A 581 0.56 -21.24 -10.35
N LEU A 582 1.68 -21.48 -9.66
CA LEU A 582 2.04 -20.78 -8.43
C LEU A 582 2.25 -19.28 -8.68
N ARG A 583 1.51 -18.42 -8.00
CA ARG A 583 1.70 -16.97 -8.10
C ARG A 583 2.83 -16.53 -7.17
N CYS A 584 3.85 -15.91 -7.75
CA CYS A 584 5.05 -15.45 -7.07
C CYS A 584 5.20 -13.94 -7.26
N PHE A 585 5.23 -13.20 -6.16
CA PHE A 585 5.40 -11.75 -6.17
C PHE A 585 6.81 -11.42 -5.71
N ILE A 586 7.66 -10.92 -6.62
CA ILE A 586 9.04 -10.53 -6.32
C ILE A 586 9.28 -9.07 -6.72
N GLY A 587 10.42 -8.50 -6.33
CA GLY A 587 10.77 -7.12 -6.67
C GLY A 587 10.83 -6.91 -8.18
N GLN A 588 10.26 -5.79 -8.67
CA GLN A 588 10.30 -5.45 -10.09
C GLN A 588 11.75 -5.36 -10.62
N PRO A 589 11.97 -5.50 -11.93
CA PRO A 589 13.30 -5.32 -12.49
C PRO A 589 13.87 -3.93 -12.18
N VAL A 590 15.15 -3.88 -11.78
CA VAL A 590 15.92 -2.63 -11.64
C VAL A 590 16.94 -2.58 -12.76
N ASP A 591 16.94 -1.48 -13.49
CA ASP A 591 17.90 -1.24 -14.56
C ASP A 591 19.26 -0.85 -13.97
N MET A 592 20.30 -1.57 -14.37
CA MET A 592 21.69 -1.36 -13.95
C MET A 592 22.55 -0.85 -15.12
N GLY A 593 21.93 -0.35 -16.19
CA GLY A 593 22.58 0.06 -17.43
C GLY A 593 22.82 -1.12 -18.36
N GLY A 594 23.92 -1.84 -18.17
CA GLY A 594 24.30 -2.98 -19.02
C GLY A 594 23.40 -4.21 -18.89
N TYR A 595 22.75 -4.36 -17.74
CA TYR A 595 21.88 -5.47 -17.36
C TYR A 595 20.77 -4.99 -16.43
N ALA A 596 19.89 -5.89 -16.01
CA ALA A 596 18.91 -5.63 -14.96
C ALA A 596 18.92 -6.75 -13.91
N VAL A 597 18.37 -6.48 -12.73
CA VAL A 597 18.28 -7.44 -11.63
C VAL A 597 16.85 -7.64 -11.15
N LEU A 598 16.55 -8.86 -10.72
CA LEU A 598 15.39 -9.19 -9.90
C LEU A 598 15.81 -9.20 -8.43
N ARG A 599 14.83 -9.16 -7.52
CA ARG A 599 15.10 -9.03 -6.07
C ARG A 599 14.14 -9.88 -5.26
N PHE A 600 14.66 -10.67 -4.34
CA PHE A 600 13.87 -11.19 -3.22
C PHE A 600 14.00 -10.23 -2.05
N ALA A 601 12.90 -9.95 -1.37
CA ALA A 601 12.90 -9.14 -0.18
C ALA A 601 11.95 -9.73 0.85
N ILE A 602 12.43 -9.92 2.07
CA ILE A 602 11.59 -10.29 3.20
C ILE A 602 10.76 -9.08 3.65
N GLY A 603 9.46 -9.29 3.86
CA GLY A 603 8.54 -8.28 4.40
C GLY A 603 8.20 -8.53 5.86
N ALA A 604 7.47 -7.59 6.45
CA ALA A 604 7.04 -7.62 7.84
C ALA A 604 6.21 -8.85 8.19
N ALA A 605 5.31 -9.27 7.30
CA ALA A 605 4.49 -10.46 7.53
C ALA A 605 5.36 -11.73 7.71
N LEU A 606 6.32 -11.97 6.81
CA LEU A 606 7.24 -13.12 6.92
C LEU A 606 8.23 -12.93 8.09
N ALA A 607 8.72 -11.72 8.33
CA ALA A 607 9.62 -11.46 9.46
C ALA A 607 8.92 -11.70 10.82
N ALA A 608 7.65 -11.32 10.94
CA ALA A 608 6.84 -11.61 12.12
C ALA A 608 6.59 -13.11 12.24
N GLU A 609 6.22 -13.80 11.15
CA GLU A 609 6.02 -15.26 11.13
C GLU A 609 7.26 -16.01 11.62
N LEU A 610 8.44 -15.66 11.10
CA LEU A 610 9.72 -16.27 11.52
C LEU A 610 10.09 -15.94 12.99
N GLY A 611 9.58 -14.81 13.50
CA GLY A 611 9.76 -14.44 14.90
C GLY A 611 8.78 -15.16 15.84
N GLU A 612 7.58 -15.50 15.34
CA GLU A 612 6.53 -16.24 16.04
C GLU A 612 6.81 -17.76 16.02
N ASP A 613 7.29 -18.28 14.89
CA ASP A 613 7.67 -19.68 14.66
C ASP A 613 9.02 -19.77 13.90
N PRO A 614 10.14 -19.98 14.61
CA PRO A 614 11.45 -20.12 13.98
C PRO A 614 11.62 -21.36 13.08
N ASP A 615 10.79 -22.40 13.25
CA ASP A 615 10.82 -23.61 12.42
C ASP A 615 10.17 -23.38 11.05
N PHE A 616 9.38 -22.32 10.91
CA PHE A 616 8.81 -21.87 9.64
C PHE A 616 9.88 -21.49 8.60
N LEU A 617 11.13 -21.24 9.02
CA LEU A 617 12.24 -20.93 8.13
C LEU A 617 12.43 -21.97 7.02
N GLU A 618 12.34 -23.27 7.33
CA GLU A 618 12.50 -24.33 6.34
C GLU A 618 11.38 -24.32 5.28
N THR A 619 10.16 -23.99 5.70
CA THR A 619 9.03 -23.79 4.79
C THR A 619 9.29 -22.57 3.89
N ALA A 620 9.72 -21.44 4.47
CA ALA A 620 10.01 -20.22 3.72
C ALA A 620 11.12 -20.42 2.68
N LEU A 621 12.19 -21.16 3.00
CA LEU A 621 13.28 -21.48 2.08
C LEU A 621 12.84 -22.46 0.98
N ARG A 622 11.94 -23.40 1.29
CA ARG A 622 11.32 -24.28 0.28
C ARG A 622 10.44 -23.50 -0.69
N GLU A 623 9.69 -22.51 -0.19
CA GLU A 623 8.96 -21.56 -1.03
C GLU A 623 9.93 -20.77 -1.94
N ASP A 624 11.03 -20.27 -1.39
CA ASP A 624 12.03 -19.53 -2.17
C ASP A 624 12.59 -20.38 -3.31
N ARG A 625 12.88 -21.66 -3.05
CA ARG A 625 13.26 -22.63 -4.09
C ARG A 625 12.19 -22.75 -5.18
N LYS A 626 10.90 -22.85 -4.81
CA LYS A 626 9.81 -22.93 -5.80
C LYS A 626 9.74 -21.70 -6.70
N VAL A 627 10.00 -20.50 -6.16
CA VAL A 627 10.05 -19.27 -6.97
C VAL A 627 11.18 -19.35 -7.99
N LEU A 628 12.37 -19.80 -7.58
CA LEU A 628 13.52 -19.96 -8.47
C LEU A 628 13.28 -21.05 -9.52
N ASP A 629 12.67 -22.17 -9.15
CA ASP A 629 12.31 -23.24 -10.08
C ASP A 629 11.31 -22.74 -11.13
N LYS A 630 10.29 -21.95 -10.73
CA LYS A 630 9.38 -21.27 -11.67
C LYS A 630 10.15 -20.35 -12.62
N ILE A 631 11.14 -19.57 -12.14
CA ILE A 631 12.01 -18.77 -13.02
C ILE A 631 12.72 -19.68 -14.04
N GLY A 632 13.30 -20.80 -13.59
CA GLY A 632 13.97 -21.76 -14.47
C GLY A 632 13.06 -22.29 -15.59
N VAL A 633 11.81 -22.66 -15.25
CA VAL A 633 10.80 -23.09 -16.25
C VAL A 633 10.46 -21.96 -17.22
N LEU A 634 10.24 -20.74 -16.73
CA LEU A 634 9.93 -19.58 -17.59
C LEU A 634 11.10 -19.24 -18.54
N LEU A 635 12.34 -19.45 -18.12
CA LEU A 635 13.52 -19.28 -18.98
C LEU A 635 13.61 -20.36 -20.04
N LYS A 636 13.33 -21.62 -19.69
CA LYS A 636 13.29 -22.76 -20.62
C LYS A 636 12.33 -22.52 -21.79
N TYR A 637 11.18 -21.89 -21.52
CA TYR A 637 10.14 -21.61 -22.51
C TYR A 637 10.10 -20.15 -22.98
N HIS A 638 11.15 -19.36 -22.72
CA HIS A 638 11.13 -17.90 -22.95
C HIS A 638 10.83 -17.48 -24.40
N GLU A 639 11.20 -18.29 -25.40
CA GLU A 639 10.97 -18.00 -26.82
C GLU A 639 9.50 -18.19 -27.26
N VAL A 640 8.74 -19.04 -26.56
CA VAL A 640 7.33 -19.36 -26.89
C VAL A 640 6.32 -18.66 -25.97
N LEU A 641 6.75 -18.27 -24.76
CA LEU A 641 6.03 -17.39 -23.84
C LEU A 641 6.14 -15.93 -24.26
#